data_AF-A0A426V0C4-F1
#
_entry.id   AF-A0A426V0C4-F1
#
_cell.length_a   1.000
_cell.length_b   1.000
_cell.length_c   1.000
_cell.angle_alpha   90.00
_cell.angle_beta   90.00
_cell.angle_gamma   90.00
#
_symmetry.space_group_name_H-M   'P 1'
#
loop_
_entity.id
_entity.type
_entity.pdbx_description
1 polymer ?
#
loop_
_entity_poly.entity_id
_entity_poly.type
_entity_poly.pdbx_seq_one_letter_code
_entity_poly.pdbx_strand_id
1 'polypeptide(L)'
;MTAKRTLHEGWTVAGGPGAPVAAEPVPAAVPGEVVSALLDAGLIDDPYTDDAERAVAWVGRRDWTYRTAFAFEGGDWDGVDLAFDGLDTVARVSLNGAVVGETANMHRRYRFDVRSAIREGENELEVAFTSPYAYAEAQRDRLGDRPNAYPEPGNFIRKAACNFGWDWGPNLASAGIWRPVRLETWRTARIAEVVPRVSVEPGRGVVDFAVDLQRAGDADLELVCTAGGHTAVVEVPAGARSARARVVVDDPELWWPRSRGAQPLYDAAVVLRSGGEELDAWSSRIGFRTVELDTEPDADGRPYTLKVNGEAVWVRGVNWIPDEALFSRIDAARLERRLRQAAAAGIDYVRVWGGGVYESEDFYRLCDEIGLMVGQDFLFACAAYPEEEPFRSEVEAEARDNLARLAPHPSLVTWTGNNENLWGWHDWDWQGPLGDRTWGAGFYHELLPKLVAEVDGTRPYWPGSPYSGVRDLHPNEQAHGSVHIWDVWNERDYLHYRDWRPRFAAEFGYQAPPTWATVRRMTTDEPLAAETPNMLWHQKAANGQGKLQRGLDAHLPPVRDFDDWLYFTQVNQARAIRLGIEHFRSLDPYCAGAVVWQLNDCWPVTSWAAIDGEERLKPLWYALRDAYADRIVTFQPHGEDGVKLLVLNDSAEPWGGVIGFWKCTAEGRIVGRALLTIGVRARDRAELVIDGEAAPGPGEFLVTGREEFPRATWFTKEDKDMGWAPAAFTAETALVDGGVAVTVTAESVLRDVCLFADRLDPDAVVDKALVTLIPGETATFTVTSEAIAASPELTAALTAKPVLRAIND
;
A
#
# COMPACT_ATOMS: atom_id res chain seq x y z
N MET A 1 -1.97 28.11 -27.62
CA MET A 1 -2.76 27.04 -26.99
C MET A 1 -2.32 25.68 -27.48
N THR A 2 -1.90 24.81 -26.55
CA THR A 2 -1.57 23.39 -26.78
C THR A 2 -2.86 22.59 -26.90
N ALA A 3 -3.00 21.81 -27.97
CA ALA A 3 -4.10 20.86 -28.12
C ALA A 3 -3.60 19.43 -27.81
N LYS A 4 -4.42 18.65 -27.10
CA LYS A 4 -4.11 17.28 -26.68
C LYS A 4 -5.20 16.33 -27.17
N ARG A 5 -4.83 15.27 -27.86
CA ARG A 5 -5.74 14.19 -28.28
C ARG A 5 -5.26 12.85 -27.75
N THR A 6 -6.05 12.21 -26.91
CA THR A 6 -5.76 10.86 -26.40
C THR A 6 -5.96 9.82 -27.49
N LEU A 7 -4.95 8.98 -27.73
CA LEU A 7 -4.99 7.90 -28.72
C LEU A 7 -5.30 6.57 -28.02
N HIS A 8 -6.57 6.31 -27.71
CA HIS A 8 -7.01 5.14 -26.93
C HIS A 8 -7.83 4.12 -27.72
N GLU A 9 -8.14 4.42 -28.99
CA GLU A 9 -9.01 3.61 -29.84
C GLU A 9 -8.22 2.83 -30.89
N GLY A 10 -8.81 1.74 -31.40
CA GLY A 10 -8.32 1.02 -32.58
C GLY A 10 -7.01 0.26 -32.41
N TRP A 11 -6.54 0.10 -31.16
CA TRP A 11 -5.31 -0.63 -30.88
C TRP A 11 -5.49 -2.13 -31.07
N THR A 12 -4.47 -2.74 -31.67
CA THR A 12 -4.31 -4.19 -31.76
C THR A 12 -2.92 -4.58 -31.27
N VAL A 13 -2.77 -5.81 -30.78
CA VAL A 13 -1.48 -6.39 -30.39
C VAL A 13 -1.26 -7.73 -31.09
N ALA A 14 -0.03 -7.98 -31.52
CA ALA A 14 0.37 -9.25 -32.15
C ALA A 14 1.70 -9.74 -31.57
N GLY A 15 1.84 -11.07 -31.46
CA GLY A 15 3.05 -11.71 -30.96
C GLY A 15 4.16 -11.80 -32.01
N GLY A 16 5.41 -11.69 -31.57
CA GLY A 16 6.58 -11.95 -32.41
C GLY A 16 6.69 -13.43 -32.82
N PRO A 17 7.64 -13.78 -33.73
CA PRO A 17 7.83 -15.15 -34.18
C PRO A 17 8.00 -16.15 -33.01
N GLY A 18 7.21 -17.24 -33.03
CA GLY A 18 7.27 -18.30 -32.03
C GLY A 18 6.37 -18.11 -30.80
N ALA A 19 5.52 -17.07 -30.76
CA ALA A 19 4.40 -17.02 -29.82
C ALA A 19 3.42 -18.19 -30.07
N PRO A 20 2.98 -18.95 -29.05
CA PRO A 20 2.08 -20.09 -29.22
C PRO A 20 0.68 -19.70 -29.72
N VAL A 21 0.28 -18.46 -29.45
CA VAL A 21 -1.05 -17.92 -29.75
C VAL A 21 -0.87 -16.54 -30.38
N ALA A 22 -1.59 -16.29 -31.47
CA ALA A 22 -1.67 -15.03 -32.22
C ALA A 22 -0.50 -14.66 -33.18
N ALA A 23 -0.44 -15.34 -34.33
CA ALA A 23 0.12 -14.73 -35.54
C ALA A 23 -0.83 -13.67 -36.15
N GLU A 24 -2.11 -13.64 -35.74
CA GLU A 24 -3.09 -12.63 -36.12
C GLU A 24 -3.25 -11.57 -35.01
N PRO A 25 -3.31 -10.27 -35.34
CA PRO A 25 -3.51 -9.20 -34.35
C PRO A 25 -4.85 -9.35 -33.61
N VAL A 26 -4.83 -9.18 -32.29
CA VAL A 26 -6.04 -9.14 -31.46
C VAL A 26 -6.31 -7.71 -30.97
N PRO A 27 -7.59 -7.33 -30.72
CA PRO A 27 -7.90 -6.04 -30.10
C PRO A 27 -7.18 -5.88 -28.76
N ALA A 28 -6.71 -4.67 -28.46
CA ALA A 28 -6.05 -4.36 -27.21
C ALA A 28 -6.54 -3.02 -26.65
N ALA A 29 -6.79 -2.98 -25.34
CA ALA A 29 -7.05 -1.72 -24.64
C ALA A 29 -5.75 -0.93 -24.43
N VAL A 30 -5.84 0.39 -24.50
CA VAL A 30 -4.77 1.32 -24.10
C VAL A 30 -5.39 2.40 -23.23
N PRO A 31 -5.06 2.50 -21.92
CA PRO A 31 -4.03 1.72 -21.21
C PRO A 31 -4.30 0.21 -21.12
N GLY A 32 -3.25 -0.62 -21.17
CA GLY A 32 -3.38 -2.08 -21.11
C GLY A 32 -2.07 -2.85 -21.24
N GLU A 33 -2.06 -4.09 -20.74
CA GLU A 33 -1.00 -5.09 -20.91
C GLU A 33 -1.41 -6.20 -21.88
N VAL A 34 -0.42 -6.90 -22.43
CA VAL A 34 -0.66 -8.03 -23.36
C VAL A 34 -1.45 -9.14 -22.68
N VAL A 35 -1.17 -9.47 -21.41
CA VAL A 35 -1.91 -10.52 -20.69
C VAL A 35 -3.40 -10.19 -20.67
N SER A 36 -3.76 -8.93 -20.39
CA SER A 36 -5.14 -8.46 -20.40
C SER A 36 -5.79 -8.62 -21.79
N ALA A 37 -5.10 -8.21 -22.86
CA ALA A 37 -5.60 -8.36 -24.22
C ALA A 37 -5.80 -9.83 -24.66
N LEU A 38 -4.89 -10.72 -24.26
CA LEU A 38 -5.02 -12.16 -24.54
C LEU A 38 -6.16 -12.80 -23.75
N LEU A 39 -6.36 -12.38 -22.50
CA LEU A 39 -7.46 -12.85 -21.66
C LEU A 39 -8.80 -12.39 -22.23
N ASP A 40 -8.93 -11.12 -22.60
CA ASP A 40 -10.15 -10.57 -23.22
C ASP A 40 -10.48 -11.24 -24.56
N ALA A 41 -9.46 -11.68 -25.30
CA ALA A 41 -9.60 -12.43 -26.55
C ALA A 41 -9.89 -13.94 -26.34
N GLY A 42 -9.91 -14.43 -25.08
CA GLY A 42 -10.11 -15.85 -24.77
C GLY A 42 -8.97 -16.76 -25.23
N LEU A 43 -7.74 -16.21 -25.34
CA LEU A 43 -6.55 -16.93 -25.80
C LEU A 43 -5.70 -17.52 -24.66
N ILE A 44 -5.98 -17.08 -23.43
CA ILE A 44 -5.42 -17.65 -22.19
C ILE A 44 -6.55 -17.77 -21.17
N ASP A 45 -6.39 -18.67 -20.21
CA ASP A 45 -7.29 -18.79 -19.06
C ASP A 45 -7.05 -17.65 -18.04
N ASP A 46 -8.01 -17.42 -17.15
CA ASP A 46 -7.86 -16.44 -16.05
C ASP A 46 -6.68 -16.88 -15.15
N PRO A 47 -5.57 -16.09 -15.09
CA PRO A 47 -4.39 -16.48 -14.33
C PRO A 47 -4.63 -16.56 -12.81
N TYR A 48 -5.79 -16.09 -12.32
CA TYR A 48 -6.14 -16.07 -10.90
C TYR A 48 -6.85 -17.34 -10.42
N THR A 49 -7.15 -18.27 -11.32
CA THR A 49 -7.83 -19.52 -10.98
C THR A 49 -6.85 -20.69 -10.99
N ASP A 50 -6.90 -21.50 -9.93
CA ASP A 50 -6.11 -22.74 -9.79
C ASP A 50 -4.61 -22.51 -10.03
N ASP A 51 -3.98 -23.23 -10.96
CA ASP A 51 -2.56 -23.03 -11.30
C ASP A 51 -2.35 -22.40 -12.69
N ALA A 52 -3.38 -21.73 -13.22
CA ALA A 52 -3.42 -21.15 -14.57
C ALA A 52 -2.30 -20.12 -14.83
N GLU A 53 -1.80 -19.44 -13.79
CA GLU A 53 -0.60 -18.60 -13.84
C GLU A 53 0.56 -19.27 -14.62
N ARG A 54 0.77 -20.58 -14.43
CA ARG A 54 1.83 -21.34 -15.11
C ARG A 54 1.69 -21.32 -16.62
N ALA A 55 0.45 -21.41 -17.11
CA ALA A 55 0.14 -21.44 -18.54
C ALA A 55 0.30 -20.06 -19.20
N VAL A 56 0.39 -18.98 -18.42
CA VAL A 56 0.52 -17.60 -18.89
C VAL A 56 1.99 -17.11 -18.90
N ALA A 57 2.88 -17.75 -18.15
CA ALA A 57 4.28 -17.33 -17.98
C ALA A 57 5.07 -17.14 -19.29
N TRP A 58 4.67 -17.78 -20.39
CA TRP A 58 5.31 -17.61 -21.70
C TRP A 58 5.14 -16.20 -22.28
N VAL A 59 4.10 -15.45 -21.87
CA VAL A 59 3.78 -14.13 -22.43
C VAL A 59 4.93 -13.15 -22.23
N GLY A 60 5.52 -13.12 -21.03
CA GLY A 60 6.67 -12.27 -20.72
C GLY A 60 7.94 -12.65 -21.48
N ARG A 61 8.04 -13.88 -21.98
CA ARG A 61 9.20 -14.41 -22.72
C ARG A 61 9.12 -14.10 -24.23
N ARG A 62 8.14 -13.32 -24.68
CA ARG A 62 7.91 -12.98 -26.08
C ARG A 62 7.94 -11.47 -26.32
N ASP A 63 8.30 -11.13 -27.55
CA ASP A 63 8.17 -9.77 -28.08
C ASP A 63 6.73 -9.56 -28.57
N TRP A 64 6.26 -8.32 -28.44
CA TRP A 64 4.88 -7.95 -28.76
C TRP A 64 4.85 -6.64 -29.54
N THR A 65 3.94 -6.50 -30.50
CA THR A 65 3.80 -5.25 -31.27
C THR A 65 2.39 -4.73 -31.22
N TYR A 66 2.22 -3.54 -30.66
CA TYR A 66 0.99 -2.78 -30.70
C TYR A 66 0.91 -1.92 -31.96
N ARG A 67 -0.27 -1.83 -32.57
CA ARG A 67 -0.55 -0.94 -33.70
C ARG A 67 -1.89 -0.24 -33.56
N THR A 68 -1.95 1.02 -33.98
CA THR A 68 -3.20 1.75 -34.21
C THR A 68 -3.04 2.68 -35.41
N ALA A 69 -4.17 3.16 -35.94
CA ALA A 69 -4.20 4.21 -36.95
C ALA A 69 -5.02 5.40 -36.45
N PHE A 70 -4.59 6.61 -36.79
CA PHE A 70 -5.33 7.82 -36.45
C PHE A 70 -5.20 8.87 -37.56
N ALA A 71 -6.26 9.65 -37.76
CA ALA A 71 -6.22 10.80 -38.63
C ALA A 71 -5.53 11.99 -37.95
N PHE A 72 -4.67 12.70 -38.67
CA PHE A 72 -4.07 13.96 -38.27
C PHE A 72 -4.50 15.05 -39.26
N GLU A 73 -5.14 16.08 -38.73
CA GLU A 73 -5.40 17.31 -39.48
C GLU A 73 -4.21 18.24 -39.26
N GLY A 74 -3.53 18.57 -40.35
CA GLY A 74 -2.39 19.46 -40.30
C GLY A 74 -2.79 20.87 -39.90
N GLY A 75 -1.77 21.69 -39.70
CA GLY A 75 -1.93 23.08 -39.33
C GLY A 75 -0.57 23.71 -39.18
N ASP A 76 -0.58 25.03 -38.99
CA ASP A 76 0.63 25.79 -38.72
C ASP A 76 1.08 25.56 -37.27
N TRP A 77 1.64 24.38 -36.99
CA TRP A 77 2.06 23.94 -35.66
C TRP A 77 3.58 24.01 -35.55
N ASP A 78 4.07 24.59 -34.45
CA ASP A 78 5.51 24.67 -34.20
C ASP A 78 6.05 23.36 -33.61
N GLY A 79 5.22 22.61 -32.90
CA GLY A 79 5.56 21.31 -32.32
C GLY A 79 4.41 20.32 -32.43
N VAL A 80 4.77 19.06 -32.67
CA VAL A 80 3.85 17.92 -32.70
C VAL A 80 4.55 16.76 -32.01
N ASP A 81 4.07 16.39 -30.83
CA ASP A 81 4.70 15.38 -29.98
C ASP A 81 3.77 14.17 -29.79
N LEU A 82 4.33 12.96 -29.77
CA LEU A 82 3.70 11.82 -29.13
C LEU A 82 4.16 11.77 -27.67
N ALA A 83 3.22 11.83 -26.74
CA ALA A 83 3.45 11.76 -25.30
C ALA A 83 2.88 10.46 -24.72
N PHE A 84 3.74 9.64 -24.14
CA PHE A 84 3.39 8.39 -23.45
C PHE A 84 3.60 8.58 -21.94
N ASP A 85 2.57 8.33 -21.14
CA ASP A 85 2.67 8.44 -19.69
C ASP A 85 3.33 7.22 -19.02
N GLY A 86 3.53 6.14 -19.78
CA GLY A 86 4.14 4.91 -19.33
C GLY A 86 4.12 3.83 -20.40
N LEU A 87 5.29 3.26 -20.67
CA LEU A 87 5.50 2.13 -21.57
C LEU A 87 6.19 1.03 -20.78
N ASP A 88 5.58 -0.15 -20.72
CA ASP A 88 6.08 -1.31 -19.98
C ASP A 88 6.71 -2.33 -20.96
N THR A 89 8.01 -2.45 -21.09
CA THR A 89 9.06 -1.57 -20.56
C THR A 89 10.03 -1.14 -21.65
N VAL A 90 10.55 -2.12 -22.41
CA VAL A 90 11.53 -1.88 -23.45
C VAL A 90 10.82 -1.80 -24.79
N ALA A 91 10.63 -0.60 -25.31
CA ALA A 91 9.82 -0.39 -26.51
C ALA A 91 10.52 0.49 -27.55
N ARG A 92 10.30 0.14 -28.82
CA ARG A 92 10.62 0.95 -30.00
C ARG A 92 9.33 1.53 -30.57
N VAL A 93 9.26 2.85 -30.67
CA VAL A 93 8.09 3.58 -31.18
C VAL A 93 8.36 4.05 -32.60
N SER A 94 7.48 3.69 -33.53
CA SER A 94 7.56 4.08 -34.93
C SER A 94 6.26 4.72 -35.42
N LEU A 95 6.38 5.80 -36.19
CA LEU A 95 5.26 6.47 -36.84
C LEU A 95 5.47 6.42 -38.36
N ASN A 96 4.50 5.87 -39.10
CA ASN A 96 4.56 5.67 -40.55
C ASN A 96 5.85 4.96 -41.02
N GLY A 97 6.31 3.98 -40.24
CA GLY A 97 7.54 3.21 -40.49
C GLY A 97 8.85 3.90 -40.09
N ALA A 98 8.82 5.16 -39.65
CA ALA A 98 10.00 5.86 -39.13
C ALA A 98 10.07 5.75 -37.60
N VAL A 99 11.22 5.37 -37.06
CA VAL A 99 11.43 5.30 -35.61
C VAL A 99 11.51 6.71 -35.04
N VAL A 100 10.70 6.98 -34.03
CA VAL A 100 10.64 8.28 -33.34
C VAL A 100 11.20 8.21 -31.92
N GLY A 101 11.32 7.02 -31.34
CA GLY A 101 11.83 6.86 -29.98
C GLY A 101 12.07 5.42 -29.54
N GLU A 102 12.89 5.26 -28.51
CA GLU A 102 13.16 4.00 -27.81
C GLU A 102 13.08 4.23 -26.29
N THR A 103 12.70 3.20 -25.55
CA THR A 103 12.43 3.26 -24.11
C THR A 103 12.95 2.01 -23.41
N ALA A 104 13.24 2.12 -22.11
CA ALA A 104 13.74 1.00 -21.29
C ALA A 104 13.33 1.09 -19.80
N ASN A 105 12.34 1.93 -19.46
CA ASN A 105 11.92 2.16 -18.08
C ASN A 105 10.40 2.36 -17.99
N MET A 106 9.74 1.47 -17.24
CA MET A 106 8.29 1.46 -17.04
C MET A 106 7.78 2.71 -16.31
N HIS A 107 8.62 3.31 -15.48
CA HIS A 107 8.25 4.31 -14.48
C HIS A 107 8.47 5.75 -14.95
N ARG A 108 8.77 5.93 -16.24
CA ARG A 108 9.04 7.22 -16.88
C ARG A 108 7.92 7.66 -17.80
N ARG A 109 7.87 8.98 -18.01
CA ARG A 109 7.05 9.59 -19.07
C ARG A 109 7.95 9.85 -20.27
N TYR A 110 7.46 9.56 -21.47
CA TYR A 110 8.20 9.72 -22.71
C TYR A 110 7.52 10.70 -23.65
N ARG A 111 8.32 11.49 -24.35
CA ARG A 111 7.83 12.44 -25.35
C ARG A 111 8.75 12.48 -26.55
N PHE A 112 8.18 12.34 -27.74
CA PHE A 112 8.91 12.30 -28.99
C PHE A 112 8.34 13.34 -29.96
N ASP A 113 9.20 14.23 -30.48
CA ASP A 113 8.84 15.14 -31.58
C ASP A 113 8.67 14.28 -32.85
N VAL A 114 7.47 14.30 -33.42
CA VAL A 114 7.10 13.47 -34.57
C VAL A 114 6.91 14.26 -35.86
N ARG A 115 7.27 15.55 -35.88
CA ARG A 115 7.06 16.42 -37.06
C ARG A 115 7.70 15.89 -38.34
N SER A 116 8.82 15.16 -38.25
CA SER A 116 9.49 14.58 -39.41
C SER A 116 8.83 13.31 -39.94
N ALA A 117 7.93 12.68 -39.17
CA ALA A 117 7.32 11.38 -39.48
C ALA A 117 5.80 11.46 -39.68
N ILE A 118 5.13 12.42 -39.03
CA ILE A 118 3.68 12.60 -39.13
C ILE A 118 3.29 13.20 -40.49
N ARG A 119 2.13 12.80 -41.02
CA ARG A 119 1.60 13.29 -42.30
C ARG A 119 0.13 13.71 -42.18
N GLU A 120 -0.33 14.56 -43.09
CA GLU A 120 -1.75 14.89 -43.24
C GLU A 120 -2.57 13.61 -43.51
N GLY A 121 -3.74 13.50 -42.87
CA GLY A 121 -4.62 12.35 -43.03
C GLY A 121 -4.23 11.17 -42.13
N GLU A 122 -4.36 9.95 -42.64
CA GLU A 122 -4.17 8.73 -41.85
C GLU A 122 -2.69 8.46 -41.53
N ASN A 123 -2.40 8.19 -40.25
CA ASN A 123 -1.09 7.85 -39.73
C ASN A 123 -1.16 6.49 -39.03
N GLU A 124 -0.09 5.70 -39.17
CA GLU A 124 0.07 4.41 -38.49
C GLU A 124 1.11 4.53 -37.38
N LEU A 125 0.72 4.19 -36.16
CA LEU A 125 1.60 4.15 -34.99
C LEU A 125 1.84 2.71 -34.58
N GLU A 126 3.12 2.36 -34.45
CA GLU A 126 3.59 1.06 -34.01
C GLU A 126 4.43 1.21 -32.74
N VAL A 127 4.18 0.36 -31.74
CA VAL A 127 4.99 0.24 -30.53
C VAL A 127 5.40 -1.21 -30.37
N ALA A 128 6.68 -1.50 -30.65
CA ALA A 128 7.25 -2.84 -30.58
C ALA A 128 8.00 -3.03 -29.26
N PHE A 129 7.52 -3.93 -28.41
CA PHE A 129 8.10 -4.29 -27.13
C PHE A 129 9.02 -5.49 -27.25
N THR A 130 10.22 -5.36 -26.68
CA THR A 130 11.11 -6.49 -26.41
C THR A 130 10.70 -7.18 -25.12
N SER A 131 10.78 -8.51 -25.10
CA SER A 131 10.53 -9.33 -23.91
C SER A 131 11.30 -8.78 -22.68
N PRO A 132 10.62 -8.54 -21.55
CA PRO A 132 11.28 -8.09 -20.32
C PRO A 132 12.36 -9.09 -19.85
N TYR A 133 12.13 -10.40 -20.03
CA TYR A 133 13.13 -11.42 -19.72
C TYR A 133 14.35 -11.33 -20.64
N ALA A 134 14.14 -11.28 -21.95
CA ALA A 134 15.25 -11.23 -22.91
C ALA A 134 16.14 -10.01 -22.68
N TYR A 135 15.55 -8.85 -22.39
CA TYR A 135 16.31 -7.65 -22.05
C TYR A 135 17.07 -7.79 -20.72
N ALA A 136 16.37 -8.21 -19.66
CA ALA A 136 16.96 -8.33 -18.33
C ALA A 136 18.12 -9.35 -18.28
N GLU A 137 17.96 -10.49 -18.94
CA GLU A 137 19.01 -11.50 -19.06
C GLU A 137 20.21 -10.98 -19.86
N ALA A 138 19.97 -10.22 -20.94
CA ALA A 138 21.06 -9.58 -21.69
C ALA A 138 21.81 -8.53 -20.85
N GLN A 139 21.11 -7.77 -20.00
CA GLN A 139 21.75 -6.85 -19.06
C GLN A 139 22.53 -7.60 -17.97
N ARG A 140 21.99 -8.70 -17.43
CA ARG A 140 22.70 -9.57 -16.49
C ARG A 140 23.99 -10.12 -17.09
N ASP A 141 23.94 -10.64 -18.32
CA ASP A 141 25.11 -11.18 -19.00
C ASP A 141 26.18 -10.10 -19.25
N ARG A 142 25.75 -8.86 -19.52
CA ARG A 142 26.64 -7.72 -19.77
C ARG A 142 27.24 -7.14 -18.49
N LEU A 143 26.44 -6.98 -17.43
CA LEU A 143 26.80 -6.27 -16.20
C LEU A 143 27.27 -7.19 -15.08
N GLY A 144 27.14 -8.50 -15.26
CA GLY A 144 27.42 -9.52 -14.26
C GLY A 144 26.24 -9.75 -13.31
N ASP A 145 26.08 -11.01 -12.94
CA ASP A 145 25.02 -11.46 -12.03
C ASP A 145 25.10 -10.79 -10.65
N ARG A 146 23.94 -10.63 -10.00
CA ARG A 146 23.77 -9.92 -8.73
C ARG A 146 22.76 -10.65 -7.85
N PRO A 147 22.98 -10.71 -6.52
CA PRO A 147 22.03 -11.31 -5.60
C PRO A 147 20.61 -10.72 -5.72
N ASN A 148 19.63 -11.61 -5.63
CA ASN A 148 18.20 -11.29 -5.64
C ASN A 148 17.49 -12.29 -4.71
N ALA A 149 16.52 -11.83 -3.91
CA ALA A 149 15.69 -12.70 -3.09
C ALA A 149 14.78 -13.62 -3.95
N TYR A 150 14.45 -13.19 -5.17
CA TYR A 150 13.59 -13.91 -6.11
C TYR A 150 14.39 -14.39 -7.33
N PRO A 151 14.02 -15.53 -7.95
CA PRO A 151 14.86 -16.18 -8.95
C PRO A 151 14.91 -15.45 -10.31
N GLU A 152 13.95 -14.58 -10.57
CA GLU A 152 13.81 -13.91 -11.87
C GLU A 152 14.71 -12.67 -11.97
N PRO A 153 15.14 -12.27 -13.19
CA PRO A 153 16.16 -11.22 -13.39
C PRO A 153 15.61 -9.79 -13.26
N GLY A 154 14.57 -9.56 -12.44
CA GLY A 154 13.85 -8.28 -12.37
C GLY A 154 14.72 -7.08 -11.96
N ASN A 155 15.80 -7.29 -11.22
CA ASN A 155 16.79 -6.26 -10.86
C ASN A 155 17.61 -5.73 -12.05
N PHE A 156 17.55 -6.39 -13.21
CA PHE A 156 18.21 -6.00 -14.45
C PHE A 156 17.26 -5.32 -15.46
N ILE A 157 16.16 -4.75 -14.99
CA ILE A 157 15.26 -3.91 -15.79
C ILE A 157 14.54 -2.91 -14.88
N ARG A 158 14.25 -1.69 -15.35
CA ARG A 158 13.44 -0.73 -14.58
C ARG A 158 11.95 -0.98 -14.85
N LYS A 159 11.42 -1.99 -14.17
CA LYS A 159 10.03 -2.48 -14.22
C LYS A 159 9.57 -2.79 -12.79
N ALA A 160 8.26 -2.76 -12.53
CA ALA A 160 7.70 -3.19 -11.26
C ALA A 160 8.20 -4.60 -10.90
N ALA A 161 8.94 -4.70 -9.79
CA ALA A 161 9.63 -5.93 -9.42
C ALA A 161 8.65 -7.08 -9.17
N CYS A 162 7.50 -6.78 -8.55
CA CYS A 162 6.47 -7.78 -8.25
C CYS A 162 5.81 -8.41 -9.49
N ASN A 163 5.94 -7.83 -10.69
CA ASN A 163 5.47 -8.50 -11.91
C ASN A 163 6.23 -9.80 -12.18
N PHE A 164 7.45 -9.95 -11.69
CA PHE A 164 8.23 -11.19 -11.81
C PHE A 164 7.88 -12.23 -10.72
N GLY A 165 6.80 -12.01 -9.97
CA GLY A 165 6.40 -12.82 -8.82
C GLY A 165 7.00 -12.29 -7.53
N TRP A 166 6.28 -12.52 -6.43
CA TRP A 166 6.69 -12.17 -5.08
C TRP A 166 6.15 -13.21 -4.10
N ASP A 167 6.51 -13.14 -2.81
CA ASP A 167 6.03 -14.08 -1.80
C ASP A 167 4.54 -13.95 -1.43
N TRP A 168 3.83 -13.02 -2.09
CA TRP A 168 2.38 -12.83 -2.08
C TRP A 168 1.78 -12.64 -3.48
N GLY A 169 2.57 -12.57 -4.54
CA GLY A 169 2.13 -12.10 -5.87
C GLY A 169 2.44 -13.09 -7.00
N PRO A 170 1.65 -13.10 -8.09
CA PRO A 170 1.89 -14.01 -9.20
C PRO A 170 3.00 -13.47 -10.11
N ASN A 171 3.64 -14.34 -10.88
CA ASN A 171 4.53 -13.97 -11.97
C ASN A 171 3.73 -13.75 -13.25
N LEU A 172 3.34 -12.49 -13.49
CA LEU A 172 2.63 -12.04 -14.67
C LEU A 172 3.44 -11.00 -15.45
N ALA A 173 4.77 -11.17 -15.48
CA ALA A 173 5.66 -10.29 -16.23
C ALA A 173 5.21 -10.24 -17.70
N SER A 174 4.87 -9.04 -18.15
CA SER A 174 4.32 -8.77 -19.48
C SER A 174 4.91 -7.49 -20.05
N ALA A 175 4.33 -7.03 -21.16
CA ALA A 175 4.59 -5.75 -21.78
C ALA A 175 3.27 -5.05 -22.11
N GLY A 176 3.30 -3.73 -22.30
CA GLY A 176 2.10 -2.98 -22.63
C GLY A 176 2.26 -1.47 -22.63
N ILE A 177 1.28 -0.80 -23.22
CA ILE A 177 1.11 0.66 -23.10
C ILE A 177 0.27 0.87 -21.83
N TRP A 178 0.91 0.76 -20.66
CA TRP A 178 0.23 0.65 -19.38
C TRP A 178 -0.34 1.97 -18.84
N ARG A 179 -0.06 3.09 -19.50
CA ARG A 179 -0.61 4.42 -19.20
C ARG A 179 -1.00 5.18 -20.49
N PRO A 180 -1.77 6.27 -20.41
CA PRO A 180 -2.29 6.96 -21.59
C PRO A 180 -1.21 7.44 -22.58
N VAL A 181 -1.59 7.47 -23.86
CA VAL A 181 -0.82 8.08 -24.95
C VAL A 181 -1.61 9.23 -25.57
N ARG A 182 -0.92 10.33 -25.87
CA ARG A 182 -1.51 11.54 -26.47
C ARG A 182 -0.69 12.03 -27.65
N LEU A 183 -1.39 12.53 -28.67
CA LEU A 183 -0.82 13.43 -29.67
C LEU A 183 -1.01 14.87 -29.19
N GLU A 184 0.07 15.61 -29.05
CA GLU A 184 0.04 16.99 -28.55
C GLU A 184 0.61 17.95 -29.61
N THR A 185 -0.17 18.96 -29.99
CA THR A 185 0.27 20.01 -30.91
C THR A 185 0.34 21.36 -30.19
N TRP A 186 1.37 22.14 -30.49
CA TRP A 186 1.57 23.42 -29.82
C TRP A 186 2.22 24.46 -30.74
N ARG A 187 2.10 25.73 -30.33
CA ARG A 187 2.67 26.90 -31.01
C ARG A 187 3.53 27.70 -30.03
N THR A 188 4.60 28.30 -30.54
CA THR A 188 5.55 29.17 -29.83
C THR A 188 6.32 28.48 -28.70
N ALA A 189 5.62 28.04 -27.66
CA ALA A 189 6.17 27.33 -26.50
C ALA A 189 5.08 26.54 -25.77
N ARG A 190 5.51 25.57 -24.95
CA ARG A 190 4.67 24.81 -24.01
C ARG A 190 5.37 24.61 -22.67
N ILE A 191 4.58 24.28 -21.66
CA ILE A 191 5.11 23.91 -20.34
C ILE A 191 5.65 22.48 -20.43
N ALA A 192 6.93 22.29 -20.11
CA ALA A 192 7.59 20.99 -20.08
C ALA A 192 7.38 20.29 -18.74
N GLU A 193 7.57 21.02 -17.64
CA GLU A 193 7.45 20.52 -16.28
C GLU A 193 7.10 21.66 -15.32
N VAL A 194 6.35 21.36 -14.26
CA VAL A 194 6.09 22.27 -13.15
C VAL A 194 6.36 21.53 -11.85
N VAL A 195 7.18 22.12 -10.98
CA VAL A 195 7.42 21.65 -9.62
C VAL A 195 6.99 22.75 -8.64
N PRO A 196 5.81 22.63 -8.01
CA PRO A 196 5.36 23.56 -6.98
C PRO A 196 5.92 23.15 -5.61
N ARG A 197 6.97 23.83 -5.13
CA ARG A 197 7.49 23.58 -3.78
C ARG A 197 6.67 24.36 -2.77
N VAL A 198 5.95 23.64 -1.91
CA VAL A 198 5.09 24.23 -0.87
C VAL A 198 5.80 24.22 0.47
N SER A 199 5.85 25.37 1.12
CA SER A 199 6.45 25.52 2.46
C SER A 199 5.61 26.47 3.31
N VAL A 200 5.87 26.46 4.62
CA VAL A 200 5.16 27.28 5.60
C VAL A 200 6.19 28.05 6.44
N GLU A 201 5.98 29.36 6.51
CA GLU A 201 6.68 30.30 7.40
C GLU A 201 5.67 30.85 8.42
N PRO A 202 6.11 31.49 9.52
CA PRO A 202 5.18 32.09 10.49
C PRO A 202 4.18 33.05 9.83
N GLY A 203 2.89 32.68 9.84
CA GLY A 203 1.79 33.44 9.25
C GLY A 203 1.72 33.43 7.71
N ARG A 204 2.51 32.59 7.02
CA ARG A 204 2.58 32.59 5.55
C ARG A 204 2.78 31.20 4.96
N GLY A 205 2.01 30.91 3.92
CA GLY A 205 2.28 29.82 2.99
C GLY A 205 3.08 30.33 1.80
N VAL A 206 4.08 29.58 1.35
CA VAL A 206 4.90 29.94 0.20
C VAL A 206 4.86 28.81 -0.82
N VAL A 207 4.58 29.17 -2.08
CA VAL A 207 4.64 28.27 -3.23
C VAL A 207 5.70 28.79 -4.19
N ASP A 208 6.81 28.07 -4.27
CA ASP A 208 7.89 28.32 -5.21
C ASP A 208 7.74 27.41 -6.43
N PHE A 209 7.21 27.96 -7.52
CA PHE A 209 7.12 27.27 -8.81
C PHE A 209 8.47 27.25 -9.49
N ALA A 210 8.98 26.07 -9.83
CA ALA A 210 10.00 25.90 -10.86
C ALA A 210 9.32 25.35 -12.12
N VAL A 211 9.49 26.05 -13.24
CA VAL A 211 8.81 25.75 -14.51
C VAL A 211 9.86 25.59 -15.59
N ASP A 212 9.88 24.43 -16.23
CA ASP A 212 10.67 24.18 -17.44
C ASP A 212 9.79 24.30 -18.68
N LEU A 213 10.36 24.80 -19.77
CA LEU A 213 9.66 25.16 -20.99
C LEU A 213 10.31 24.54 -22.22
N GLN A 214 9.48 24.06 -23.15
CA GLN A 214 9.90 23.75 -24.52
C GLN A 214 9.44 24.88 -25.45
N ARG A 215 10.30 25.34 -26.36
CA ARG A 215 10.01 26.47 -27.25
C ARG A 215 10.53 26.22 -28.66
N ALA A 216 9.83 26.73 -29.65
CA ALA A 216 10.22 26.67 -31.06
C ALA A 216 10.87 27.98 -31.56
N GLY A 217 10.53 29.12 -30.95
CA GLY A 217 11.05 30.44 -31.31
C GLY A 217 11.59 31.23 -30.12
N ASP A 218 12.16 32.40 -30.39
CA ASP A 218 12.78 33.30 -29.41
C ASP A 218 11.88 34.49 -29.04
N ALA A 219 10.57 34.27 -28.94
CA ALA A 219 9.67 35.28 -28.39
C ALA A 219 9.83 35.39 -26.86
N ASP A 220 9.63 36.58 -26.32
CA ASP A 220 9.44 36.78 -24.88
C ASP A 220 8.10 36.14 -24.46
N LEU A 221 8.11 35.49 -23.31
CA LEU A 221 6.93 34.82 -22.74
C LEU A 221 6.59 35.40 -21.37
N GLU A 222 5.38 35.13 -20.91
CA GLU A 222 4.90 35.48 -19.58
C GLU A 222 4.42 34.22 -18.87
N LEU A 223 4.83 34.03 -17.61
CA LEU A 223 4.30 33.02 -16.72
C LEU A 223 3.41 33.68 -15.67
N VAL A 224 2.17 33.23 -15.61
CA VAL A 224 1.21 33.63 -14.57
C VAL A 224 1.01 32.45 -13.63
N CYS A 225 1.56 32.56 -12.43
CA CYS A 225 1.48 31.52 -11.41
C CYS A 225 0.49 31.95 -10.33
N THR A 226 -0.44 31.06 -9.98
CA THR A 226 -1.44 31.31 -8.94
C THR A 226 -1.42 30.22 -7.88
N ALA A 227 -1.68 30.61 -6.63
CA ALA A 227 -1.89 29.67 -5.53
C ALA A 227 -2.85 30.31 -4.51
N GLY A 228 -3.93 29.61 -4.14
CA GLY A 228 -4.89 30.10 -3.15
C GLY A 228 -5.46 31.49 -3.45
N GLY A 229 -5.74 31.78 -4.73
CA GLY A 229 -6.24 33.07 -5.19
C GLY A 229 -5.19 34.19 -5.31
N HIS A 230 -3.94 33.95 -4.91
CA HIS A 230 -2.82 34.90 -5.03
C HIS A 230 -2.09 34.67 -6.35
N THR A 231 -1.49 35.72 -6.94
CA THR A 231 -0.89 35.66 -8.28
C THR A 231 0.51 36.28 -8.30
N ALA A 232 1.44 35.63 -9.00
CA ALA A 232 2.72 36.19 -9.42
C ALA A 232 2.83 36.12 -10.94
N VAL A 233 3.36 37.18 -11.55
CA VAL A 233 3.61 37.25 -13.00
C VAL A 233 5.11 37.42 -13.22
N VAL A 234 5.69 36.57 -14.06
CA VAL A 234 7.14 36.56 -14.35
C VAL A 234 7.34 36.63 -15.86
N GLU A 235 8.11 37.61 -16.31
CA GLU A 235 8.59 37.65 -17.69
C GLU A 235 9.68 36.59 -17.89
N VAL A 236 9.58 35.83 -18.97
CA VAL A 236 10.54 34.81 -19.38
C VAL A 236 11.22 35.31 -20.66
N PRO A 237 12.48 35.77 -20.58
CA PRO A 237 13.16 36.35 -21.73
C PRO A 237 13.31 35.37 -22.88
N ALA A 238 13.33 35.91 -24.10
CA ALA A 238 13.74 35.21 -25.31
C ALA A 238 14.97 34.31 -25.05
N GLY A 239 14.89 33.04 -25.46
CA GLY A 239 15.98 32.09 -25.27
C GLY A 239 15.97 31.33 -23.93
N ALA A 240 15.33 31.84 -22.87
CA ALA A 240 15.22 31.12 -21.59
C ALA A 240 14.33 29.87 -21.71
N ARG A 241 14.71 28.77 -21.04
CA ARG A 241 13.97 27.49 -21.06
C ARG A 241 13.43 27.08 -19.69
N SER A 242 13.64 27.91 -18.69
CA SER A 242 13.11 27.70 -17.37
C SER A 242 12.90 29.04 -16.70
N ALA A 243 12.00 29.05 -15.72
CA ALA A 243 11.68 30.23 -14.94
C ALA A 243 11.18 29.81 -13.55
N ARG A 244 11.24 30.77 -12.62
CA ARG A 244 10.78 30.57 -11.25
C ARG A 244 9.84 31.69 -10.85
N ALA A 245 8.79 31.34 -10.13
CA ALA A 245 7.84 32.29 -9.58
C ALA A 245 7.53 31.92 -8.14
N ARG A 246 7.41 32.95 -7.29
CA ARG A 246 7.05 32.79 -5.88
C ARG A 246 5.68 33.40 -5.65
N VAL A 247 4.76 32.61 -5.10
CA VAL A 247 3.46 33.08 -4.62
C VAL A 247 3.43 32.92 -3.10
N VAL A 248 3.01 33.98 -2.41
CA VAL A 248 2.84 33.99 -0.95
C VAL A 248 1.35 34.10 -0.65
N VAL A 249 0.87 33.22 0.22
CA VAL A 249 -0.51 33.20 0.74
C VAL A 249 -0.43 33.57 2.22
N ASP A 250 -1.04 34.68 2.60
CA ASP A 250 -1.04 35.12 4.01
C ASP A 250 -2.04 34.28 4.82
N ASP A 251 -1.64 33.89 6.04
CA ASP A 251 -2.42 33.13 7.03
C ASP A 251 -3.18 31.91 6.44
N PRO A 252 -2.50 30.96 5.75
CA PRO A 252 -3.17 29.80 5.19
C PRO A 252 -3.67 28.85 6.29
N GLU A 253 -4.78 28.16 6.03
CA GLU A 253 -5.16 27.00 6.80
C GLU A 253 -4.22 25.84 6.47
N LEU A 254 -3.73 25.14 7.50
CA LEU A 254 -2.77 24.07 7.32
C LEU A 254 -3.47 22.75 7.04
N TRP A 255 -2.90 21.97 6.12
CA TRP A 255 -3.28 20.57 5.91
C TRP A 255 -2.79 19.71 7.07
N TRP A 256 -3.65 18.84 7.57
CA TRP A 256 -3.33 17.87 8.62
C TRP A 256 -3.68 16.44 8.17
N PRO A 257 -2.96 15.42 8.64
CA PRO A 257 -3.42 14.05 8.52
C PRO A 257 -4.76 13.87 9.24
N ARG A 258 -5.53 12.87 8.83
CA ARG A 258 -6.90 12.64 9.31
C ARG A 258 -7.03 12.52 10.83
N SER A 259 -5.95 12.11 11.49
CA SER A 259 -5.87 11.92 12.93
C SER A 259 -5.57 13.20 13.72
N ARG A 260 -5.31 14.31 13.03
CA ARG A 260 -4.83 15.56 13.63
C ARG A 260 -5.64 16.81 13.25
N GLY A 261 -6.41 16.79 12.18
CA GLY A 261 -7.22 17.95 11.79
C GLY A 261 -7.89 17.80 10.44
N ALA A 262 -8.28 18.93 9.87
CA ALA A 262 -8.87 19.02 8.53
C ALA A 262 -7.79 19.01 7.42
N GLN A 263 -8.22 18.79 6.19
CA GLN A 263 -7.38 18.73 4.99
C GLN A 263 -7.63 19.92 4.03
N PRO A 264 -7.38 21.19 4.42
CA PRO A 264 -7.44 22.31 3.48
C PRO A 264 -6.57 22.07 2.23
N LEU A 265 -7.17 22.23 1.07
CA LEU A 265 -6.51 22.14 -0.23
C LEU A 265 -6.78 23.43 -1.03
N TYR A 266 -5.73 23.93 -1.68
CA TYR A 266 -5.75 25.17 -2.46
C TYR A 266 -5.45 24.87 -3.92
N ASP A 267 -6.14 25.56 -4.83
CA ASP A 267 -5.82 25.51 -6.25
C ASP A 267 -4.46 26.19 -6.50
N ALA A 268 -3.62 25.52 -7.27
CA ALA A 268 -2.38 26.06 -7.82
C ALA A 268 -2.39 25.91 -9.34
N ALA A 269 -1.99 26.96 -10.07
CA ALA A 269 -1.95 26.93 -11.52
C ALA A 269 -0.77 27.72 -12.08
N VAL A 270 -0.34 27.33 -13.28
CA VAL A 270 0.65 28.03 -14.08
C VAL A 270 0.09 28.19 -15.49
N VAL A 271 0.00 29.42 -15.97
CA VAL A 271 -0.43 29.75 -17.33
C VAL A 271 0.74 30.39 -18.07
N LEU A 272 1.12 29.79 -19.20
CA LEU A 272 2.15 30.31 -20.09
C LEU A 272 1.50 31.17 -21.18
N ARG A 273 2.02 32.38 -21.43
CA ARG A 273 1.48 33.33 -22.42
C ARG A 273 2.56 33.89 -23.33
N SER A 274 2.13 34.35 -24.51
CA SER A 274 2.92 35.15 -25.45
C SER A 274 2.04 36.25 -26.04
N GLY A 275 2.48 37.51 -25.98
CA GLY A 275 1.70 38.63 -26.51
C GLY A 275 0.29 38.79 -25.88
N GLY A 276 0.08 38.30 -24.66
CA GLY A 276 -1.22 38.27 -23.97
C GLY A 276 -2.11 37.07 -24.30
N GLU A 277 -1.72 36.21 -25.24
CA GLU A 277 -2.45 34.98 -25.58
C GLU A 277 -1.95 33.78 -24.79
N GLU A 278 -2.87 32.89 -24.39
CA GLU A 278 -2.53 31.65 -23.69
C GLU A 278 -1.93 30.60 -24.61
N LEU A 279 -0.73 30.15 -24.24
CA LEU A 279 0.00 29.09 -24.93
C LEU A 279 -0.28 27.72 -24.33
N ASP A 280 -0.20 27.58 -23.01
CA ASP A 280 -0.36 26.31 -22.30
C ASP A 280 -0.68 26.55 -20.82
N ALA A 281 -1.20 25.53 -20.15
CA ALA A 281 -1.56 25.63 -18.74
C ALA A 281 -1.29 24.32 -17.98
N TRP A 282 -0.96 24.48 -16.71
CA TRP A 282 -0.85 23.40 -15.71
C TRP A 282 -1.66 23.79 -14.47
N SER A 283 -2.27 22.81 -13.83
CA SER A 283 -2.95 23.01 -12.54
C SER A 283 -2.86 21.77 -11.66
N SER A 284 -2.91 21.99 -10.35
CA SER A 284 -3.03 20.94 -9.33
C SER A 284 -3.66 21.53 -8.05
N ARG A 285 -3.87 20.68 -7.05
CA ARG A 285 -4.21 21.11 -5.68
C ARG A 285 -3.03 20.87 -4.76
N ILE A 286 -2.81 21.79 -3.84
CA ILE A 286 -1.72 21.77 -2.86
C ILE A 286 -2.28 21.94 -1.44
N GLY A 287 -1.53 21.50 -0.44
CA GLY A 287 -1.83 21.78 0.97
C GLY A 287 -0.62 22.39 1.67
N PHE A 288 -0.84 23.42 2.50
CA PHE A 288 0.21 24.03 3.28
C PHE A 288 0.48 23.20 4.54
N ARG A 289 1.68 22.63 4.66
CA ARG A 289 2.12 21.92 5.87
C ARG A 289 3.64 21.90 5.99
N THR A 290 4.16 21.70 7.19
CA THR A 290 5.55 21.25 7.39
C THR A 290 5.59 19.77 7.68
N VAL A 291 6.63 19.08 7.20
CA VAL A 291 6.95 17.71 7.62
C VAL A 291 8.42 17.60 7.96
N GLU A 292 8.68 16.97 9.09
CA GLU A 292 10.02 16.70 9.60
C GLU A 292 10.10 15.24 10.05
N LEU A 293 11.25 14.62 9.85
CA LEU A 293 11.57 13.32 10.43
C LEU A 293 12.63 13.54 11.50
N ASP A 294 12.22 13.48 12.77
CA ASP A 294 13.14 13.63 13.89
C ASP A 294 13.94 12.35 14.06
N THR A 295 15.26 12.51 13.89
CA THR A 295 16.26 11.46 14.00
C THR A 295 17.43 11.92 14.86
N GLU A 296 17.28 12.96 15.67
CA GLU A 296 18.38 13.44 16.54
C GLU A 296 18.66 12.40 17.64
N PRO A 297 19.91 11.93 17.84
CA PRO A 297 20.20 10.91 18.85
C PRO A 297 19.80 11.33 20.27
N ASP A 298 19.33 10.36 21.05
CA ASP A 298 18.99 10.51 22.46
C ASP A 298 19.66 9.43 23.33
N ALA A 299 19.30 9.36 24.61
CA ALA A 299 19.87 8.41 25.56
C ALA A 299 19.55 6.95 25.21
N ASP A 300 18.51 6.69 24.41
CA ASP A 300 18.04 5.37 24.03
C ASP A 300 18.33 5.06 22.54
N GLY A 301 19.27 5.78 21.91
CA GLY A 301 19.70 5.55 20.53
C GLY A 301 19.27 6.65 19.56
N ARG A 302 18.61 6.29 18.45
CA ARG A 302 18.18 7.25 17.41
C ARG A 302 16.68 7.12 17.12
N PRO A 303 15.85 8.13 17.43
CA PRO A 303 14.44 8.14 17.09
C PRO A 303 14.18 8.01 15.59
N TYR A 304 12.94 7.64 15.26
CA TYR A 304 12.33 7.82 13.95
C TYR A 304 10.92 8.36 14.21
N THR A 305 10.79 9.67 14.34
CA THR A 305 9.52 10.31 14.73
C THR A 305 9.08 11.29 13.66
N LEU A 306 7.98 10.96 12.97
CA LEU A 306 7.37 11.85 12.00
C LEU A 306 6.66 13.00 12.72
N LYS A 307 6.93 14.24 12.30
CA LYS A 307 6.25 15.44 12.77
C LYS A 307 5.55 16.12 11.60
N VAL A 308 4.29 16.50 11.79
CA VAL A 308 3.51 17.31 10.85
C VAL A 308 3.13 18.61 11.54
N ASN A 309 3.44 19.76 10.92
CA ASN A 309 3.19 21.08 11.50
C ASN A 309 3.80 21.25 12.92
N GLY A 310 4.94 20.61 13.16
CA GLY A 310 5.65 20.61 14.45
C GLY A 310 5.12 19.62 15.50
N GLU A 311 4.01 18.91 15.24
CA GLU A 311 3.46 17.93 16.16
C GLU A 311 3.89 16.50 15.81
N ALA A 312 4.32 15.73 16.82
CA ALA A 312 4.62 14.30 16.64
C ALA A 312 3.35 13.49 16.33
N VAL A 313 3.45 12.62 15.34
CA VAL A 313 2.38 11.69 14.96
C VAL A 313 2.83 10.28 15.29
N TRP A 314 2.08 9.60 16.15
CA TRP A 314 2.24 8.15 16.32
C TRP A 314 1.64 7.49 15.07
N VAL A 315 2.49 6.91 14.22
CA VAL A 315 2.09 6.46 12.89
C VAL A 315 1.28 5.17 12.96
N ARG A 316 0.04 5.21 12.49
CA ARG A 316 -0.85 4.05 12.35
C ARG A 316 -0.84 3.59 10.90
N GLY A 317 0.14 2.74 10.60
CA GLY A 317 0.54 2.49 9.23
C GLY A 317 0.20 1.10 8.71
N VAL A 318 0.20 1.02 7.38
CA VAL A 318 0.19 -0.22 6.59
C VAL A 318 1.09 -0.07 5.36
N ASN A 319 1.62 -1.18 4.87
CA ASN A 319 2.28 -1.25 3.57
C ASN A 319 1.23 -1.45 2.47
N TRP A 320 1.31 -0.61 1.44
CA TRP A 320 0.51 -0.65 0.22
C TRP A 320 1.33 -1.26 -0.90
N ILE A 321 0.78 -2.30 -1.51
CA ILE A 321 1.29 -2.92 -2.74
C ILE A 321 0.34 -2.60 -3.90
N PRO A 322 0.73 -2.82 -5.18
CA PRO A 322 -0.21 -2.63 -6.29
C PRO A 322 -1.51 -3.39 -6.05
N ASP A 323 -2.65 -2.73 -6.25
CA ASP A 323 -3.97 -3.28 -5.89
C ASP A 323 -4.52 -4.34 -6.87
N GLU A 324 -3.77 -4.57 -7.95
CA GLU A 324 -4.06 -5.55 -8.97
C GLU A 324 -2.74 -6.01 -9.60
N ALA A 325 -2.63 -7.26 -10.04
CA ALA A 325 -1.46 -7.74 -10.79
C ALA A 325 -1.52 -7.33 -12.28
N LEU A 326 -2.71 -7.09 -12.84
CA LEU A 326 -2.92 -6.44 -14.13
C LEU A 326 -3.26 -4.95 -13.91
N PHE A 327 -2.22 -4.11 -13.89
CA PHE A 327 -2.30 -2.71 -13.44
C PHE A 327 -3.32 -1.86 -14.21
N SER A 328 -3.61 -2.19 -15.48
CA SER A 328 -4.64 -1.50 -16.26
C SER A 328 -6.06 -1.63 -15.71
N ARG A 329 -6.33 -2.59 -14.82
CA ARG A 329 -7.62 -2.74 -14.13
C ARG A 329 -7.76 -1.86 -12.89
N ILE A 330 -6.70 -1.15 -12.48
CA ILE A 330 -6.73 -0.21 -11.35
C ILE A 330 -7.34 1.11 -11.84
N ASP A 331 -8.58 1.38 -11.43
CA ASP A 331 -9.25 2.65 -11.70
C ASP A 331 -9.42 3.51 -10.44
N ALA A 332 -9.82 4.77 -10.62
CA ALA A 332 -10.04 5.71 -9.53
C ALA A 332 -11.10 5.21 -8.53
N ALA A 333 -12.13 4.49 -9.00
CA ALA A 333 -13.21 4.00 -8.15
C ALA A 333 -12.73 2.85 -7.24
N ARG A 334 -11.88 1.96 -7.75
CA ARG A 334 -11.25 0.88 -6.98
C ARG A 334 -10.29 1.45 -5.95
N LEU A 335 -9.43 2.39 -6.34
CA LEU A 335 -8.56 3.12 -5.41
C LEU A 335 -9.37 3.81 -4.31
N GLU A 336 -10.51 4.42 -4.67
CA GLU A 336 -11.41 5.03 -3.69
C GLU A 336 -11.96 4.04 -2.67
N ARG A 337 -12.49 2.90 -3.12
CA ARG A 337 -12.99 1.87 -2.21
C ARG A 337 -11.88 1.38 -1.26
N ARG A 338 -10.71 1.04 -1.80
CA ARG A 338 -9.57 0.54 -1.02
C ARG A 338 -9.03 1.53 0.01
N LEU A 339 -8.79 2.77 -0.38
CA LEU A 339 -8.26 3.79 0.54
C LEU A 339 -9.29 4.21 1.59
N ARG A 340 -10.58 4.19 1.25
CA ARG A 340 -11.64 4.37 2.25
C ARG A 340 -11.74 3.20 3.22
N GLN A 341 -11.55 1.95 2.77
CA GLN A 341 -11.42 0.80 3.67
C GLN A 341 -10.22 0.98 4.61
N ALA A 342 -9.09 1.49 4.13
CA ALA A 342 -7.94 1.79 5.00
C ALA A 342 -8.28 2.84 6.06
N ALA A 343 -8.81 4.00 5.65
CA ALA A 343 -9.19 5.07 6.56
C ALA A 343 -10.26 4.64 7.59
N ALA A 344 -11.19 3.77 7.20
CA ALA A 344 -12.21 3.20 8.08
C ALA A 344 -11.63 2.23 9.12
N ALA A 345 -10.44 1.65 8.89
CA ALA A 345 -9.67 0.90 9.89
C ALA A 345 -8.79 1.78 10.79
N GLY A 346 -9.01 3.10 10.81
CA GLY A 346 -8.23 4.01 11.67
C GLY A 346 -6.79 4.25 11.20
N ILE A 347 -6.40 3.70 10.05
CA ILE A 347 -5.09 3.91 9.41
C ILE A 347 -4.96 5.38 9.02
N ASP A 348 -3.80 5.97 9.26
CA ASP A 348 -3.47 7.34 8.84
C ASP A 348 -2.21 7.44 7.99
N TYR A 349 -1.52 6.32 7.74
CA TYR A 349 -0.32 6.24 6.92
C TYR A 349 -0.31 5.01 6.01
N VAL A 350 -0.01 5.21 4.74
CA VAL A 350 0.23 4.14 3.76
C VAL A 350 1.65 4.26 3.21
N ARG A 351 2.45 3.20 3.34
CA ARG A 351 3.76 3.13 2.67
C ARG A 351 3.59 2.48 1.31
N VAL A 352 3.78 3.24 0.23
CA VAL A 352 3.85 2.70 -1.13
C VAL A 352 5.19 1.97 -1.26
N TRP A 353 5.13 0.65 -1.22
CA TRP A 353 6.29 -0.23 -1.12
C TRP A 353 7.12 -0.31 -2.42
N GLY A 354 8.45 -0.38 -2.27
CA GLY A 354 9.42 -0.18 -3.36
C GLY A 354 9.51 -1.25 -4.46
N GLY A 355 8.83 -2.39 -4.38
CA GLY A 355 8.82 -3.34 -5.52
C GLY A 355 7.54 -3.26 -6.37
N GLY A 356 6.65 -2.32 -6.08
CA GLY A 356 5.43 -2.05 -6.84
C GLY A 356 5.63 -0.98 -7.92
N VAL A 357 4.76 0.03 -7.93
CA VAL A 357 4.78 1.17 -8.84
C VAL A 357 4.66 2.49 -8.06
N TYR A 358 5.12 3.60 -8.64
CA TYR A 358 4.61 4.91 -8.21
C TYR A 358 3.14 4.97 -8.63
N GLU A 359 2.26 5.20 -7.68
CA GLU A 359 0.82 5.13 -7.90
C GLU A 359 0.31 6.20 -8.89
N SER A 360 -0.95 6.08 -9.28
CA SER A 360 -1.63 7.05 -10.13
C SER A 360 -1.86 8.40 -9.43
N GLU A 361 -2.12 9.47 -10.19
CA GLU A 361 -2.51 10.77 -9.62
C GLU A 361 -3.78 10.66 -8.75
N ASP A 362 -4.71 9.78 -9.11
CA ASP A 362 -5.95 9.57 -8.39
C ASP A 362 -5.71 9.02 -6.97
N PHE A 363 -4.70 8.15 -6.80
CA PHE A 363 -4.28 7.66 -5.48
C PHE A 363 -3.84 8.81 -4.56
N TYR A 364 -2.87 9.61 -5.01
CA TYR A 364 -2.32 10.68 -4.15
C TYR A 364 -3.33 11.80 -3.94
N ARG A 365 -4.11 12.16 -4.96
CA ARG A 365 -5.22 13.14 -4.80
C ARG A 365 -6.22 12.69 -3.76
N LEU A 366 -6.59 11.41 -3.75
CA LEU A 366 -7.51 10.91 -2.75
C LEU A 366 -6.86 10.94 -1.35
N CYS A 367 -5.62 10.49 -1.22
CA CYS A 367 -4.87 10.57 0.04
C CYS A 367 -4.79 12.00 0.58
N ASP A 368 -4.60 13.00 -0.29
CA ASP A 368 -4.65 14.42 0.06
C ASP A 368 -6.01 14.83 0.64
N GLU A 369 -7.10 14.40 0.00
CA GLU A 369 -8.47 14.74 0.39
C GLU A 369 -8.90 14.09 1.71
N ILE A 370 -8.55 12.81 1.92
CA ILE A 370 -9.00 12.05 3.09
C ILE A 370 -7.98 12.03 4.23
N GLY A 371 -6.84 12.70 4.06
CA GLY A 371 -5.84 12.88 5.11
C GLY A 371 -5.00 11.63 5.41
N LEU A 372 -4.81 10.75 4.43
CA LEU A 372 -3.88 9.62 4.55
C LEU A 372 -2.47 10.09 4.20
N MET A 373 -1.53 9.99 5.13
CA MET A 373 -0.13 10.24 4.86
C MET A 373 0.44 9.13 3.98
N VAL A 374 1.33 9.50 3.05
CA VAL A 374 1.99 8.56 2.15
C VAL A 374 3.50 8.59 2.40
N GLY A 375 4.08 7.44 2.66
CA GLY A 375 5.52 7.23 2.52
C GLY A 375 5.82 6.61 1.16
N GLN A 376 6.69 7.23 0.38
CA GLN A 376 7.00 6.76 -0.97
C GLN A 376 8.40 6.15 -1.02
N ASP A 377 8.45 4.84 -1.26
CA ASP A 377 9.71 4.22 -1.67
C ASP A 377 10.02 4.56 -3.14
N PHE A 378 11.29 4.79 -3.46
CA PHE A 378 11.77 4.61 -4.83
C PHE A 378 11.72 3.12 -5.18
N LEU A 379 11.54 2.81 -6.45
CA LEU A 379 11.18 1.46 -6.89
C LEU A 379 12.38 0.50 -6.93
N PHE A 380 12.87 0.13 -5.76
CA PHE A 380 13.93 -0.85 -5.50
C PHE A 380 13.53 -1.73 -4.33
N ALA A 381 13.60 -3.06 -4.48
CA ALA A 381 13.23 -3.98 -3.41
C ALA A 381 13.98 -5.31 -3.48
N CYS A 382 14.48 -5.75 -2.31
CA CYS A 382 15.02 -7.09 -2.00
C CYS A 382 16.03 -7.66 -3.03
N ALA A 383 16.77 -6.80 -3.73
CA ALA A 383 17.75 -7.20 -4.74
C ALA A 383 18.92 -6.22 -4.82
N ALA A 384 20.07 -6.72 -5.27
CA ALA A 384 21.21 -5.90 -5.64
C ALA A 384 21.02 -5.35 -7.07
N TYR A 385 21.09 -4.04 -7.24
CA TYR A 385 20.87 -3.35 -8.51
C TYR A 385 22.17 -2.86 -9.16
N PRO A 386 22.31 -2.93 -10.50
CA PRO A 386 23.43 -2.31 -11.20
C PRO A 386 23.41 -0.79 -11.06
N GLU A 387 24.58 -0.17 -11.02
CA GLU A 387 24.73 1.30 -10.99
C GLU A 387 25.42 1.83 -12.25
N GLU A 388 25.75 0.93 -13.18
CA GLU A 388 26.38 1.22 -14.45
C GLU A 388 25.35 1.58 -15.51
N GLU A 389 25.78 2.23 -16.58
CA GLU A 389 24.88 2.56 -17.69
C GLU A 389 24.32 1.29 -18.37
N PRO A 390 23.04 1.31 -18.79
CA PRO A 390 22.14 2.48 -18.81
C PRO A 390 21.35 2.72 -17.50
N PHE A 391 21.55 1.93 -16.44
CA PHE A 391 20.71 2.02 -15.23
C PHE A 391 20.82 3.36 -14.55
N ARG A 392 22.03 3.90 -14.44
CA ARG A 392 22.26 5.18 -13.74
C ARG A 392 21.45 6.32 -14.33
N SER A 393 21.52 6.52 -15.64
CA SER A 393 20.78 7.58 -16.32
C SER A 393 19.27 7.33 -16.33
N GLU A 394 18.82 6.07 -16.45
CA GLU A 394 17.40 5.73 -16.36
C GLU A 394 16.83 5.97 -14.96
N VAL A 395 17.58 5.65 -13.89
CA VAL A 395 17.17 5.88 -12.49
C VAL A 395 17.15 7.37 -12.17
N GLU A 396 18.15 8.15 -12.60
CA GLU A 396 18.12 9.61 -12.40
C GLU A 396 16.90 10.24 -13.09
N ALA A 397 16.61 9.84 -14.33
CA ALA A 397 15.48 10.38 -15.07
C ALA A 397 14.13 9.95 -14.47
N GLU A 398 14.00 8.69 -14.05
CA GLU A 398 12.83 8.18 -13.32
C GLU A 398 12.57 8.95 -12.02
N ALA A 399 13.61 9.15 -11.23
CA ALA A 399 13.52 9.85 -9.96
C ALA A 399 13.09 11.31 -10.18
N ARG A 400 13.69 12.02 -11.14
CA ARG A 400 13.30 13.40 -11.49
C ARG A 400 11.84 13.49 -11.92
N ASP A 401 11.42 12.61 -12.83
CA ASP A 401 10.03 12.55 -13.32
C ASP A 401 9.02 12.43 -12.17
N ASN A 402 9.25 11.48 -11.25
CA ASN A 402 8.31 11.19 -10.17
C ASN A 402 8.42 12.17 -9.01
N LEU A 403 9.60 12.74 -8.74
CA LEU A 403 9.75 13.83 -7.77
C LEU A 403 8.97 15.07 -8.22
N ALA A 404 9.09 15.44 -9.50
CA ALA A 404 8.36 16.56 -10.07
C ALA A 404 6.85 16.31 -10.08
N ARG A 405 6.45 15.12 -10.55
CA ARG A 405 5.04 14.72 -10.63
C ARG A 405 4.36 14.73 -9.27
N LEU A 406 5.03 14.21 -8.23
CA LEU A 406 4.42 14.03 -6.91
C LEU A 406 4.60 15.21 -5.95
N ALA A 407 5.41 16.21 -6.31
CA ALA A 407 5.64 17.40 -5.51
C ALA A 407 4.37 18.12 -4.98
N PRO A 408 3.26 18.23 -5.76
CA PRO A 408 2.07 18.96 -5.31
C PRO A 408 1.33 18.32 -4.12
N HIS A 409 1.49 17.02 -3.88
CA HIS A 409 0.63 16.26 -2.96
C HIS A 409 1.01 16.45 -1.49
N PRO A 410 0.20 17.14 -0.66
CA PRO A 410 0.48 17.28 0.77
C PRO A 410 0.48 15.95 1.53
N SER A 411 -0.24 14.93 1.06
CA SER A 411 -0.27 13.59 1.68
C SER A 411 1.09 12.91 1.68
N LEU A 412 1.92 13.11 0.65
CA LEU A 412 3.26 12.55 0.59
C LEU A 412 4.12 13.17 1.69
N VAL A 413 4.62 12.41 2.65
CA VAL A 413 5.34 12.92 3.83
C VAL A 413 6.80 12.49 3.87
N THR A 414 7.18 11.37 3.25
CA THR A 414 8.56 10.88 3.26
C THR A 414 8.93 10.24 1.92
N TRP A 415 10.22 10.33 1.57
CA TRP A 415 10.83 9.54 0.49
C TRP A 415 11.79 8.51 1.08
N THR A 416 11.72 7.26 0.62
CA THR A 416 12.60 6.16 1.06
C THR A 416 13.36 5.58 -0.12
N GLY A 417 14.66 5.33 0.00
CA GLY A 417 15.51 4.93 -1.13
C GLY A 417 15.26 3.52 -1.68
N ASN A 418 14.89 2.56 -0.82
CA ASN A 418 14.62 1.17 -1.21
C ASN A 418 13.89 0.41 -0.09
N ASN A 419 13.35 -0.75 -0.45
CA ASN A 419 12.94 -1.79 0.48
C ASN A 419 14.07 -2.83 0.66
N GLU A 420 14.53 -3.00 1.90
CA GLU A 420 15.39 -4.08 2.39
C GLU A 420 16.74 -4.30 1.69
N ASN A 421 17.14 -3.50 0.69
CA ASN A 421 18.40 -3.73 0.00
C ASN A 421 19.60 -3.48 0.92
N LEU A 422 19.50 -2.48 1.81
CA LEU A 422 20.55 -2.26 2.82
C LEU A 422 20.66 -3.48 3.74
N TRP A 423 19.54 -4.02 4.22
CA TRP A 423 19.55 -5.18 5.10
C TRP A 423 19.99 -6.46 4.40
N GLY A 424 19.53 -6.70 3.16
CA GLY A 424 19.98 -7.82 2.34
C GLY A 424 21.48 -7.80 2.07
N TRP A 425 22.08 -6.62 1.91
CA TRP A 425 23.54 -6.51 1.82
C TRP A 425 24.27 -6.99 3.09
N HIS A 426 23.68 -6.78 4.27
CA HIS A 426 24.25 -7.22 5.54
C HIS A 426 24.01 -8.71 5.81
N ASP A 427 22.78 -9.21 5.62
CA ASP A 427 22.34 -10.48 6.20
C ASP A 427 21.99 -11.58 5.19
N TRP A 428 21.92 -11.29 3.88
CA TRP A 428 21.50 -12.27 2.87
C TRP A 428 22.66 -12.79 2.02
N ASP A 429 23.87 -12.81 2.57
CA ASP A 429 25.09 -13.31 1.94
C ASP A 429 25.46 -12.62 0.61
N TRP A 430 25.09 -11.35 0.42
CA TRP A 430 25.36 -10.63 -0.84
C TRP A 430 26.84 -10.29 -1.07
N GLN A 431 27.59 -10.03 0.00
CA GLN A 431 28.95 -9.48 -0.05
C GLN A 431 29.92 -10.39 -0.83
N GLY A 432 29.86 -11.71 -0.61
CA GLY A 432 30.73 -12.67 -1.28
C GLY A 432 30.49 -12.75 -2.80
N PRO A 433 29.26 -13.05 -3.25
CA PRO A 433 28.90 -13.08 -4.67
C PRO A 433 29.11 -11.75 -5.41
N LEU A 434 28.84 -10.62 -4.76
CA LEU A 434 29.03 -9.30 -5.37
C LEU A 434 30.51 -8.98 -5.61
N GLY A 435 31.38 -9.26 -4.62
CA GLY A 435 32.75 -8.76 -4.64
C GLY A 435 32.78 -7.23 -4.74
N ASP A 436 33.50 -6.69 -5.72
CA ASP A 436 33.61 -5.23 -5.94
C ASP A 436 32.49 -4.64 -6.81
N ARG A 437 31.47 -5.44 -7.19
CA ARG A 437 30.35 -4.96 -8.02
C ARG A 437 29.43 -4.01 -7.26
N THR A 438 28.82 -3.08 -7.99
CA THR A 438 27.79 -2.21 -7.45
C THR A 438 26.49 -2.98 -7.16
N TRP A 439 25.70 -2.49 -6.22
CA TRP A 439 24.45 -3.13 -5.78
C TRP A 439 23.31 -2.15 -5.48
N GLY A 440 23.52 -0.84 -5.73
CA GLY A 440 22.52 0.20 -5.55
C GLY A 440 22.84 1.18 -4.42
N ALA A 441 23.87 0.91 -3.61
CA ALA A 441 24.30 1.81 -2.52
C ALA A 441 24.51 3.27 -2.97
N GLY A 442 25.06 3.48 -4.17
CA GLY A 442 25.25 4.81 -4.73
C GLY A 442 23.93 5.51 -5.08
N PHE A 443 22.88 4.74 -5.40
CA PHE A 443 21.54 5.31 -5.55
C PHE A 443 21.00 5.80 -4.21
N TYR A 444 21.08 4.96 -3.18
CA TYR A 444 20.43 5.19 -1.88
C TYR A 444 21.15 6.24 -1.02
N HIS A 445 22.48 6.33 -1.11
CA HIS A 445 23.26 7.25 -0.28
C HIS A 445 23.69 8.53 -1.00
N GLU A 446 23.66 8.57 -2.33
CA GLU A 446 24.21 9.70 -3.10
C GLU A 446 23.21 10.29 -4.10
N LEU A 447 22.73 9.49 -5.07
CA LEU A 447 21.92 10.01 -6.17
C LEU A 447 20.54 10.47 -5.70
N LEU A 448 19.75 9.57 -5.09
CA LEU A 448 18.39 9.85 -4.67
C LEU A 448 18.28 10.98 -3.63
N PRO A 449 19.08 11.02 -2.54
CA PRO A 449 19.01 12.14 -1.60
C PRO A 449 19.34 13.48 -2.26
N LYS A 450 20.32 13.51 -3.18
CA LYS A 450 20.64 14.70 -3.96
C LYS A 450 19.45 15.14 -4.81
N LEU A 451 18.79 14.22 -5.52
CA LEU A 451 17.64 14.54 -6.37
C LEU A 451 16.43 15.00 -5.55
N VAL A 452 16.17 14.37 -4.40
CA VAL A 452 15.09 14.81 -3.48
C VAL A 452 15.35 16.24 -3.01
N ALA A 453 16.57 16.58 -2.63
CA ALA A 453 16.92 17.94 -2.22
C ALA A 453 16.85 18.96 -3.38
N GLU A 454 17.21 18.55 -4.59
CA GLU A 454 17.24 19.41 -5.79
C GLU A 454 15.82 19.67 -6.35
N VAL A 455 15.01 18.63 -6.48
CA VAL A 455 13.71 18.68 -7.16
C VAL A 455 12.59 19.00 -6.18
N ASP A 456 12.36 18.16 -5.16
CA ASP A 456 11.27 18.35 -4.19
C ASP A 456 11.68 19.41 -3.14
N GLY A 457 12.67 19.10 -2.30
CA GLY A 457 13.21 19.99 -1.28
C GLY A 457 12.27 20.28 -0.09
N THR A 458 11.07 19.71 -0.03
CA THR A 458 10.07 19.99 1.03
C THR A 458 9.77 18.81 1.95
N ARG A 459 10.42 17.66 1.72
CA ARG A 459 10.18 16.40 2.43
C ARG A 459 11.50 15.74 2.85
N PRO A 460 11.53 15.03 3.99
CA PRO A 460 12.68 14.25 4.40
C PRO A 460 12.92 13.03 3.48
N TYR A 461 14.18 12.63 3.41
CA TYR A 461 14.64 11.42 2.70
C TYR A 461 15.24 10.42 3.68
N TRP A 462 14.93 9.14 3.50
CA TRP A 462 15.47 8.01 4.25
C TRP A 462 16.14 7.00 3.32
N PRO A 463 17.42 6.60 3.51
CA PRO A 463 18.13 5.75 2.55
C PRO A 463 17.50 4.38 2.26
N GLY A 464 16.81 3.76 3.22
CA GLY A 464 16.17 2.47 3.03
C GLY A 464 15.26 2.09 4.19
N SER A 465 14.38 1.12 3.98
CA SER A 465 13.57 0.53 5.04
C SER A 465 13.87 -0.97 5.11
N PRO A 466 14.48 -1.49 6.20
CA PRO A 466 14.89 -0.77 7.40
C PRO A 466 16.22 -0.01 7.21
N TYR A 467 16.46 1.00 8.05
CA TYR A 467 17.76 1.66 8.17
C TYR A 467 17.88 2.30 9.57
N SER A 468 19.10 2.30 10.11
CA SER A 468 19.37 2.80 11.48
C SER A 468 19.81 4.26 11.56
N GLY A 469 19.79 4.98 10.43
CA GLY A 469 20.25 6.38 10.36
C GLY A 469 21.76 6.56 10.47
N VAL A 470 22.52 5.47 10.59
CA VAL A 470 23.99 5.46 10.64
C VAL A 470 24.46 4.35 9.71
N ARG A 471 25.30 4.71 8.73
CA ARG A 471 25.74 3.79 7.68
C ARG A 471 26.51 2.57 8.19
N ASP A 472 27.28 2.75 9.26
CA ASP A 472 28.14 1.68 9.82
C ASP A 472 27.42 0.81 10.87
N LEU A 473 26.18 1.15 11.24
CA LEU A 473 25.35 0.29 12.09
C LEU A 473 24.58 -0.70 11.22
N HIS A 474 24.30 -1.87 11.79
CA HIS A 474 23.40 -2.81 11.14
C HIS A 474 22.04 -2.13 10.88
N PRO A 475 21.43 -2.26 9.68
CA PRO A 475 20.29 -1.44 9.28
C PRO A 475 19.00 -1.74 10.05
N ASN A 476 18.93 -2.88 10.74
CA ASN A 476 17.77 -3.35 11.50
C ASN A 476 17.95 -3.27 13.03
N GLU A 477 18.77 -2.33 13.53
CA GLU A 477 19.01 -2.16 14.97
C GLU A 477 17.81 -1.52 15.69
N GLN A 478 17.20 -2.23 16.64
CA GLN A 478 15.94 -1.80 17.28
C GLN A 478 16.00 -0.43 17.98
N ALA A 479 17.16 -0.05 18.52
CA ALA A 479 17.34 1.24 19.20
C ALA A 479 17.57 2.42 18.24
N HIS A 480 17.64 2.16 16.92
CA HIS A 480 18.03 3.15 15.92
C HIS A 480 17.15 3.09 14.67
N GLY A 481 16.39 4.16 14.41
CA GLY A 481 15.67 4.31 13.14
C GLY A 481 14.46 3.37 13.00
N SER A 482 14.28 2.81 11.81
CA SER A 482 13.20 1.89 11.50
C SER A 482 13.67 0.44 11.45
N VAL A 483 12.81 -0.50 11.86
CA VAL A 483 13.06 -1.94 11.77
C VAL A 483 11.99 -2.70 10.99
N HIS A 484 12.38 -3.84 10.43
CA HIS A 484 11.49 -4.87 9.88
C HIS A 484 11.56 -6.11 10.79
N ILE A 485 10.41 -6.56 11.31
CA ILE A 485 10.31 -7.64 12.29
C ILE A 485 9.73 -8.88 11.60
N TRP A 486 10.62 -9.67 11.00
CA TRP A 486 10.24 -10.84 10.20
C TRP A 486 10.52 -12.19 10.87
N ASP A 487 11.34 -12.22 11.92
CA ASP A 487 11.63 -13.44 12.70
C ASP A 487 10.35 -14.03 13.31
N VAL A 488 9.41 -13.18 13.73
CA VAL A 488 8.12 -13.56 14.29
C VAL A 488 7.30 -14.45 13.35
N TRP A 489 7.19 -14.09 12.07
CA TRP A 489 6.48 -14.91 11.08
C TRP A 489 7.35 -16.07 10.58
N ASN A 490 8.62 -15.80 10.27
CA ASN A 490 9.45 -16.76 9.55
C ASN A 490 9.92 -17.92 10.43
N GLU A 491 10.18 -17.66 11.71
CA GLU A 491 10.92 -18.58 12.58
C GLU A 491 10.22 -18.82 13.92
N ARG A 492 9.58 -17.78 14.47
CA ARG A 492 9.05 -17.78 15.84
C ARG A 492 7.53 -17.79 15.84
N ASP A 493 6.98 -17.36 16.97
CA ASP A 493 5.58 -17.19 17.26
C ASP A 493 5.23 -15.71 17.51
N TYR A 494 3.97 -15.31 17.31
CA TYR A 494 3.53 -13.92 17.44
C TYR A 494 3.68 -13.33 18.84
N LEU A 495 3.76 -14.13 19.91
CA LEU A 495 4.05 -13.60 21.25
C LEU A 495 5.41 -12.89 21.32
N HIS A 496 6.35 -13.26 20.45
CA HIS A 496 7.69 -12.67 20.39
C HIS A 496 7.72 -11.25 19.83
N TYR A 497 6.61 -10.69 19.33
CA TYR A 497 6.55 -9.24 19.13
C TYR A 497 6.84 -8.46 20.42
N ARG A 498 6.58 -9.03 21.60
CA ARG A 498 6.89 -8.42 22.90
C ARG A 498 8.39 -8.35 23.21
N ASP A 499 9.20 -9.17 22.54
CA ASP A 499 10.66 -9.14 22.71
C ASP A 499 11.29 -7.94 21.99
N TRP A 500 10.55 -7.34 21.06
CA TRP A 500 11.00 -6.19 20.28
C TRP A 500 10.66 -4.88 21.00
N ARG A 501 11.65 -4.00 21.13
CA ARG A 501 11.47 -2.62 21.60
C ARG A 501 12.03 -1.63 20.56
N PRO A 502 11.37 -1.48 19.40
CA PRO A 502 11.85 -0.65 18.31
C PRO A 502 11.54 0.83 18.50
N ARG A 503 12.32 1.71 17.85
CA ARG A 503 11.97 3.14 17.71
C ARG A 503 10.81 3.34 16.72
N PHE A 504 10.76 2.51 15.68
CA PHE A 504 9.68 2.49 14.69
C PHE A 504 9.63 1.14 13.97
N ALA A 505 8.49 0.46 13.99
CA ALA A 505 8.29 -0.79 13.24
C ALA A 505 7.76 -0.47 11.83
N ALA A 506 8.61 -0.54 10.81
CA ALA A 506 8.25 -0.19 9.42
C ALA A 506 7.70 -1.38 8.61
N GLU A 507 7.98 -2.61 9.03
CA GLU A 507 7.30 -3.82 8.55
C GLU A 507 7.23 -4.88 9.65
N PHE A 508 6.09 -5.55 9.71
CA PHE A 508 5.85 -6.78 10.46
C PHE A 508 4.52 -7.37 10.00
N GLY A 509 4.38 -8.69 10.01
CA GLY A 509 3.22 -9.34 9.39
C GLY A 509 2.95 -10.74 9.93
N TYR A 510 1.72 -11.23 9.72
CA TYR A 510 1.38 -12.66 9.83
C TYR A 510 0.42 -13.03 8.68
N GLN A 511 0.58 -14.20 8.06
CA GLN A 511 -0.32 -14.58 6.94
C GLN A 511 -1.64 -15.16 7.42
N ALA A 512 -2.65 -15.08 6.54
CA ALA A 512 -3.85 -15.91 6.54
C ALA A 512 -4.43 -16.04 5.11
N PRO A 513 -5.18 -17.13 4.82
CA PRO A 513 -5.96 -17.26 3.60
C PRO A 513 -6.98 -16.11 3.44
N PRO A 514 -7.44 -15.83 2.21
CA PRO A 514 -8.43 -14.79 1.95
C PRO A 514 -9.83 -15.23 2.44
N THR A 515 -10.87 -14.41 2.25
CA THR A 515 -12.21 -14.80 2.72
C THR A 515 -12.73 -16.03 1.96
N TRP A 516 -13.80 -16.67 2.47
CA TRP A 516 -14.34 -17.89 1.85
C TRP A 516 -14.75 -17.68 0.39
N ALA A 517 -15.44 -16.58 0.08
CA ALA A 517 -15.85 -16.24 -1.28
C ALA A 517 -14.63 -16.11 -2.21
N THR A 518 -13.56 -15.49 -1.72
CA THR A 518 -12.31 -15.35 -2.48
C THR A 518 -11.58 -16.68 -2.62
N VAL A 519 -11.56 -17.55 -1.61
CA VAL A 519 -11.04 -18.93 -1.74
C VAL A 519 -11.80 -19.70 -2.83
N ARG A 520 -13.13 -19.55 -2.91
CA ARG A 520 -13.95 -20.19 -3.95
C ARG A 520 -13.77 -19.59 -5.35
N ARG A 521 -13.29 -18.34 -5.45
CA ARG A 521 -12.83 -17.75 -6.71
C ARG A 521 -11.44 -18.26 -7.10
N MET A 522 -10.58 -18.44 -6.11
CA MET A 522 -9.17 -18.81 -6.24
C MET A 522 -9.00 -20.26 -6.70
N THR A 523 -9.78 -21.20 -6.16
CA THR A 523 -9.59 -22.63 -6.45
C THR A 523 -10.87 -23.42 -6.66
N THR A 524 -10.78 -24.41 -7.55
CA THR A 524 -11.81 -25.41 -7.85
C THR A 524 -11.58 -26.77 -7.16
N ASP A 525 -10.60 -26.87 -6.25
CA ASP A 525 -10.25 -28.11 -5.55
C ASP A 525 -11.45 -28.74 -4.81
N GLU A 526 -11.67 -30.05 -5.03
CA GLU A 526 -12.69 -30.83 -4.31
C GLU A 526 -12.17 -32.25 -3.95
N PRO A 527 -12.19 -32.66 -2.67
CA PRO A 527 -12.56 -31.85 -1.51
C PRO A 527 -11.54 -30.74 -1.24
N LEU A 528 -12.02 -29.55 -0.86
CA LEU A 528 -11.18 -28.43 -0.47
C LEU A 528 -10.46 -28.69 0.86
N ALA A 529 -9.13 -28.55 0.90
CA ALA A 529 -8.31 -28.63 2.11
C ALA A 529 -7.08 -27.73 2.00
N ALA A 530 -6.40 -27.45 3.13
CA ALA A 530 -5.25 -26.55 3.17
C ALA A 530 -4.08 -26.99 2.26
N GLU A 531 -3.90 -28.30 2.10
CA GLU A 531 -2.78 -28.90 1.36
C GLU A 531 -3.16 -29.36 -0.05
N THR A 532 -4.31 -28.94 -0.58
CA THR A 532 -4.67 -29.26 -1.96
C THR A 532 -3.79 -28.49 -2.95
N PRO A 533 -3.54 -29.03 -4.16
CA PRO A 533 -2.52 -28.49 -5.06
C PRO A 533 -2.74 -27.02 -5.45
N ASN A 534 -3.98 -26.61 -5.69
CA ASN A 534 -4.28 -25.25 -6.11
C ASN A 534 -4.27 -24.29 -4.90
N MET A 535 -4.73 -24.72 -3.72
CA MET A 535 -4.50 -23.96 -2.48
C MET A 535 -3.02 -23.69 -2.22
N LEU A 536 -2.16 -24.70 -2.43
CA LEU A 536 -0.71 -24.57 -2.30
C LEU A 536 -0.09 -23.67 -3.37
N TRP A 537 -0.66 -23.62 -4.57
CA TRP A 537 -0.19 -22.73 -5.63
C TRP A 537 -0.36 -21.25 -5.27
N HIS A 538 -1.45 -20.94 -4.56
CA HIS A 538 -1.76 -19.62 -4.02
C HIS A 538 -1.16 -19.35 -2.63
N GLN A 539 -0.17 -20.15 -2.22
CA GLN A 539 0.73 -19.87 -1.11
C GLN A 539 2.13 -19.62 -1.67
N LYS A 540 2.51 -18.34 -1.78
CA LYS A 540 3.76 -17.92 -2.42
C LYS A 540 4.93 -17.75 -1.43
N ALA A 541 4.67 -17.70 -0.14
CA ALA A 541 5.72 -17.59 0.85
C ALA A 541 6.43 -18.95 1.05
N ALA A 542 7.75 -18.89 1.13
CA ALA A 542 8.55 -20.08 1.40
C ALA A 542 8.10 -20.77 2.70
N ASN A 543 7.72 -22.05 2.59
CA ASN A 543 7.14 -22.85 3.67
C ASN A 543 5.94 -22.18 4.38
N GLY A 544 5.11 -21.42 3.65
CA GLY A 544 4.00 -20.66 4.22
C GLY A 544 2.97 -21.51 4.97
N GLN A 545 2.58 -22.68 4.42
CA GLN A 545 1.65 -23.58 5.13
C GLN A 545 2.22 -24.13 6.44
N GLY A 546 3.50 -24.53 6.44
CA GLY A 546 4.17 -24.97 7.66
C GLY A 546 4.22 -23.87 8.73
N LYS A 547 4.39 -22.60 8.32
CA LYS A 547 4.37 -21.44 9.22
C LYS A 547 2.96 -21.16 9.77
N LEU A 548 1.92 -21.27 8.94
CA LEU A 548 0.54 -21.19 9.40
C LEU A 548 0.24 -22.28 10.43
N GLN A 549 0.56 -23.54 10.12
CA GLN A 549 0.31 -24.66 11.02
C GLN A 549 1.03 -24.51 12.36
N ARG A 550 2.30 -24.05 12.36
CA ARG A 550 3.04 -23.75 13.60
C ARG A 550 2.31 -22.75 14.47
N GLY A 551 1.76 -21.69 13.88
CA GLY A 551 0.95 -20.70 14.60
C GLY A 551 -0.32 -21.32 15.18
N LEU A 552 -1.03 -22.15 14.43
CA LEU A 552 -2.24 -22.82 14.94
C LEU A 552 -1.91 -23.74 16.12
N ASP A 553 -0.89 -24.59 15.97
CA ASP A 553 -0.48 -25.57 16.98
C ASP A 553 -0.03 -24.90 18.29
N ALA A 554 0.50 -23.68 18.21
CA ALA A 554 0.94 -22.92 19.37
C ALA A 554 -0.24 -22.38 20.21
N HIS A 555 -1.34 -21.95 19.57
CA HIS A 555 -2.38 -21.14 20.24
C HIS A 555 -3.78 -21.75 20.26
N LEU A 556 -4.16 -22.47 19.21
CA LEU A 556 -5.55 -22.79 18.91
C LEU A 556 -5.89 -24.27 19.12
N PRO A 557 -7.17 -24.60 19.33
CA PRO A 557 -7.62 -25.99 19.37
C PRO A 557 -7.26 -26.75 18.08
N PRO A 558 -7.18 -28.10 18.12
CA PRO A 558 -6.91 -28.89 16.92
C PRO A 558 -7.91 -28.63 15.80
N VAL A 559 -7.40 -28.37 14.60
CA VAL A 559 -8.18 -28.20 13.37
C VAL A 559 -8.88 -29.52 13.00
N ARG A 560 -10.20 -29.52 12.83
CA ARG A 560 -10.97 -30.73 12.43
C ARG A 560 -11.20 -30.82 10.92
N ASP A 561 -11.41 -29.70 10.27
CA ASP A 561 -11.74 -29.57 8.86
C ASP A 561 -11.26 -28.23 8.27
N PHE A 562 -11.55 -27.99 7.00
CA PHE A 562 -11.16 -26.75 6.33
C PHE A 562 -11.87 -25.51 6.89
N ASP A 563 -13.09 -25.65 7.40
CA ASP A 563 -13.83 -24.53 7.98
C ASP A 563 -13.19 -24.07 9.30
N ASP A 564 -12.70 -25.01 10.13
CA ASP A 564 -11.85 -24.71 11.27
C ASP A 564 -10.54 -24.06 10.83
N TRP A 565 -9.86 -24.63 9.84
CA TRP A 565 -8.57 -24.12 9.36
C TRP A 565 -8.67 -22.67 8.88
N LEU A 566 -9.66 -22.35 8.05
CA LEU A 566 -9.89 -21.00 7.52
C LEU A 566 -10.17 -19.99 8.63
N TYR A 567 -11.07 -20.34 9.57
CA TYR A 567 -11.39 -19.48 10.69
C TYR A 567 -10.19 -19.26 11.62
N PHE A 568 -9.52 -20.34 12.01
CA PHE A 568 -8.40 -20.31 12.95
C PHE A 568 -7.19 -19.55 12.40
N THR A 569 -6.84 -19.73 11.13
CA THR A 569 -5.73 -18.98 10.51
C THR A 569 -6.00 -17.48 10.47
N GLN A 570 -7.22 -17.06 10.10
CA GLN A 570 -7.58 -15.64 10.07
C GLN A 570 -7.65 -15.00 11.46
N VAL A 571 -8.14 -15.74 12.48
CA VAL A 571 -8.09 -15.27 13.87
C VAL A 571 -6.65 -15.18 14.36
N ASN A 572 -5.80 -16.17 14.04
CA ASN A 572 -4.40 -16.17 14.45
C ASN A 572 -3.65 -14.96 13.86
N GLN A 573 -3.86 -14.66 12.59
CA GLN A 573 -3.33 -13.45 11.95
C GLN A 573 -3.80 -12.20 12.67
N ALA A 574 -5.11 -12.06 12.90
CA ALA A 574 -5.67 -10.87 13.55
C ALA A 574 -5.10 -10.66 14.96
N ARG A 575 -4.94 -11.73 15.74
CA ARG A 575 -4.33 -11.70 17.08
C ARG A 575 -2.86 -11.34 17.04
N ALA A 576 -2.09 -11.93 16.12
CA ALA A 576 -0.67 -11.67 15.96
C ALA A 576 -0.40 -10.17 15.73
N ILE A 577 -1.11 -9.57 14.78
CA ILE A 577 -0.95 -8.16 14.45
C ILE A 577 -1.48 -7.25 15.56
N ARG A 578 -2.64 -7.57 16.14
CA ARG A 578 -3.18 -6.82 17.28
C ARG A 578 -2.20 -6.79 18.45
N LEU A 579 -1.60 -7.92 18.79
CA LEU A 579 -0.59 -8.00 19.85
C LEU A 579 0.62 -7.12 19.55
N GLY A 580 1.15 -7.18 18.32
CA GLY A 580 2.26 -6.33 17.89
C GLY A 580 1.94 -4.85 18.01
N ILE A 581 0.81 -4.40 17.45
CA ILE A 581 0.39 -2.99 17.51
C ILE A 581 0.18 -2.53 18.95
N GLU A 582 -0.57 -3.28 19.75
CA GLU A 582 -0.86 -2.89 21.14
C GLU A 582 0.42 -2.81 21.99
N HIS A 583 1.36 -3.75 21.77
CA HIS A 583 2.69 -3.70 22.41
C HIS A 583 3.46 -2.45 21.97
N PHE A 584 3.58 -2.18 20.67
CA PHE A 584 4.30 -1.01 20.17
C PHE A 584 3.67 0.32 20.62
N ARG A 585 2.35 0.42 20.67
CA ARG A 585 1.64 1.57 21.25
C ARG A 585 1.92 1.72 22.75
N SER A 586 2.05 0.62 23.49
CA SER A 586 2.42 0.66 24.91
C SER A 586 3.80 1.28 25.16
N LEU A 587 4.66 1.27 24.14
CA LEU A 587 6.01 1.84 24.18
C LEU A 587 6.07 3.32 23.80
N ASP A 588 4.96 3.97 23.42
CA ASP A 588 4.92 5.43 23.20
C ASP A 588 5.52 6.19 24.42
N PRO A 589 6.24 7.31 24.28
CA PRO A 589 6.72 7.93 23.05
C PRO A 589 8.03 7.34 22.53
N TYR A 590 8.52 6.23 23.09
CA TYR A 590 9.77 5.61 22.63
C TYR A 590 9.61 4.95 21.25
N CYS A 591 8.53 4.18 21.04
CA CYS A 591 8.14 3.69 19.72
C CYS A 591 7.12 4.65 19.10
N ALA A 592 7.44 5.21 17.94
CA ALA A 592 6.65 6.28 17.31
C ALA A 592 5.74 5.79 16.17
N GLY A 593 5.64 4.48 15.94
CA GLY A 593 4.74 3.96 14.92
C GLY A 593 4.89 2.48 14.63
N ALA A 594 3.85 1.94 14.01
CA ALA A 594 3.78 0.58 13.53
C ALA A 594 3.17 0.58 12.13
N VAL A 595 3.87 -0.03 11.16
CA VAL A 595 3.45 -0.14 9.77
C VAL A 595 3.32 -1.62 9.43
N VAL A 596 2.08 -2.10 9.31
CA VAL A 596 1.78 -3.52 9.11
C VAL A 596 2.04 -3.93 7.68
N TRP A 597 2.73 -5.06 7.48
CA TRP A 597 2.73 -5.79 6.23
C TRP A 597 1.57 -6.80 6.27
N GLN A 598 0.52 -6.66 5.46
CA GLN A 598 0.25 -5.59 4.48
C GLN A 598 -1.24 -5.21 4.46
N LEU A 599 -1.61 -4.15 3.74
CA LEU A 599 -3.02 -3.73 3.64
C LEU A 599 -3.81 -4.63 2.69
N ASN A 600 -3.37 -4.70 1.43
CA ASN A 600 -4.13 -5.19 0.30
C ASN A 600 -3.39 -6.33 -0.43
N ASP A 601 -4.14 -7.09 -1.23
CA ASP A 601 -3.64 -8.13 -2.14
C ASP A 601 -3.86 -7.71 -3.59
N CYS A 602 -2.97 -8.13 -4.48
CA CYS A 602 -3.06 -7.86 -5.92
C CYS A 602 -3.76 -8.98 -6.73
N TRP A 603 -4.20 -10.05 -6.08
CA TRP A 603 -4.88 -11.21 -6.68
C TRP A 603 -5.42 -12.12 -5.55
N PRO A 604 -6.25 -13.15 -5.83
CA PRO A 604 -6.69 -14.10 -4.80
C PRO A 604 -5.51 -14.93 -4.27
N VAL A 605 -5.16 -14.81 -2.99
CA VAL A 605 -3.94 -15.45 -2.44
C VAL A 605 -3.98 -15.60 -0.92
N THR A 606 -3.21 -16.55 -0.38
CA THR A 606 -2.86 -16.59 1.05
C THR A 606 -1.69 -15.65 1.31
N SER A 607 -1.90 -14.58 2.08
CA SER A 607 -0.93 -13.51 2.29
C SER A 607 -1.11 -12.82 3.64
N TRP A 608 -0.35 -11.75 3.85
CA TRP A 608 -0.41 -10.91 5.04
C TRP A 608 -1.50 -9.83 4.98
N ALA A 609 -2.27 -9.74 3.89
CA ALA A 609 -3.18 -8.62 3.68
C ALA A 609 -4.36 -8.63 4.66
N ALA A 610 -4.77 -7.45 5.10
CA ALA A 610 -6.02 -7.23 5.86
C ALA A 610 -7.27 -7.23 4.95
N ILE A 611 -7.10 -6.88 3.67
CA ILE A 611 -8.14 -6.84 2.65
C ILE A 611 -7.67 -7.69 1.47
N ASP A 612 -8.45 -8.69 1.07
CA ASP A 612 -8.03 -9.61 0.01
C ASP A 612 -8.14 -9.03 -1.41
N GLY A 613 -7.71 -9.79 -2.42
CA GLY A 613 -7.60 -9.33 -3.81
C GLY A 613 -8.95 -8.94 -4.44
N GLU A 614 -10.05 -9.41 -3.86
CA GLU A 614 -11.42 -9.16 -4.30
C GLU A 614 -12.12 -8.08 -3.46
N GLU A 615 -11.35 -7.24 -2.76
CA GLU A 615 -11.85 -6.12 -1.94
C GLU A 615 -12.57 -6.52 -0.65
N ARG A 616 -12.44 -7.78 -0.20
CA ARG A 616 -13.15 -8.28 0.99
C ARG A 616 -12.33 -8.15 2.27
N LEU A 617 -12.99 -7.75 3.34
CA LEU A 617 -12.38 -7.52 4.65
C LEU A 617 -12.10 -8.84 5.36
N LYS A 618 -10.84 -9.14 5.68
CA LYS A 618 -10.47 -10.27 6.56
C LYS A 618 -10.68 -9.86 8.03
N PRO A 619 -10.78 -10.82 8.98
CA PRO A 619 -10.79 -10.52 10.42
C PRO A 619 -9.68 -9.56 10.89
N LEU A 620 -8.51 -9.61 10.25
CA LEU A 620 -7.41 -8.66 10.49
C LEU A 620 -7.83 -7.20 10.31
N TRP A 621 -8.68 -6.85 9.34
CA TRP A 621 -9.12 -5.46 9.15
C TRP A 621 -9.84 -4.90 10.39
N TYR A 622 -10.70 -5.71 11.02
CA TYR A 622 -11.39 -5.32 12.25
C TYR A 622 -10.42 -5.20 13.44
N ALA A 623 -9.41 -6.10 13.49
CA ALA A 623 -8.36 -6.00 14.50
C ALA A 623 -7.50 -4.74 14.31
N LEU A 624 -7.20 -4.32 13.08
CA LEU A 624 -6.53 -3.05 12.80
C LEU A 624 -7.39 -1.87 13.25
N ARG A 625 -8.67 -1.83 12.87
CA ARG A 625 -9.61 -0.78 13.31
C ARG A 625 -9.61 -0.59 14.82
N ASP A 626 -9.64 -1.70 15.55
CA ASP A 626 -9.68 -1.70 17.01
C ASP A 626 -8.30 -1.32 17.60
N ALA A 627 -7.21 -1.92 17.10
CA ALA A 627 -5.86 -1.66 17.60
C ALA A 627 -5.33 -0.25 17.26
N TYR A 628 -5.87 0.37 16.21
CA TYR A 628 -5.57 1.75 15.78
C TYR A 628 -6.61 2.78 16.22
N ALA A 629 -7.61 2.42 17.03
CA ALA A 629 -8.57 3.41 17.53
C ALA A 629 -7.86 4.57 18.27
N ASP A 630 -8.43 5.77 18.16
CA ASP A 630 -7.88 6.99 18.80
C ASP A 630 -7.77 6.85 20.33
N ARG A 631 -8.64 6.01 20.92
CA ARG A 631 -8.64 5.67 22.34
C ARG A 631 -8.62 4.17 22.48
N ILE A 632 -7.59 3.64 23.13
CA ILE A 632 -7.50 2.21 23.41
C ILE A 632 -7.15 1.95 24.87
N VAL A 633 -7.56 0.78 25.30
CA VAL A 633 -7.12 0.17 26.55
C VAL A 633 -6.47 -1.16 26.19
N THR A 634 -5.31 -1.45 26.76
CA THR A 634 -4.61 -2.72 26.53
C THR A 634 -3.99 -3.25 27.81
N PHE A 635 -4.02 -4.56 27.98
CA PHE A 635 -3.30 -5.25 29.05
C PHE A 635 -1.93 -5.66 28.54
N GLN A 636 -0.88 -5.34 29.29
CA GLN A 636 0.51 -5.62 28.96
C GLN A 636 1.20 -6.35 30.12
N PRO A 637 2.22 -7.17 29.84
CA PRO A 637 3.00 -7.81 30.90
C PRO A 637 3.69 -6.78 31.79
N HIS A 638 3.84 -7.09 33.08
CA HIS A 638 4.55 -6.28 34.05
C HIS A 638 5.33 -7.19 35.03
N GLY A 639 6.66 -7.28 34.85
CA GLY A 639 7.47 -8.24 35.59
C GLY A 639 7.19 -9.68 35.15
N GLU A 640 7.52 -10.67 36.00
CA GLU A 640 7.35 -12.10 35.67
C GLU A 640 5.87 -12.54 35.68
N ASP A 641 5.09 -12.08 36.68
CA ASP A 641 3.72 -12.57 36.91
C ASP A 641 2.65 -11.45 36.92
N GLY A 642 3.06 -10.19 36.71
CA GLY A 642 2.15 -9.04 36.80
C GLY A 642 1.55 -8.66 35.44
N VAL A 643 0.43 -7.95 35.51
CA VAL A 643 -0.23 -7.34 34.35
C VAL A 643 -0.38 -5.85 34.63
N LYS A 644 -0.19 -5.00 33.62
CA LYS A 644 -0.56 -3.60 33.69
C LYS A 644 -1.62 -3.26 32.65
N LEU A 645 -2.52 -2.38 33.03
CA LEU A 645 -3.52 -1.79 32.14
C LEU A 645 -2.99 -0.44 31.65
N LEU A 646 -2.85 -0.27 30.35
CA LEU A 646 -2.56 1.02 29.73
C LEU A 646 -3.83 1.61 29.12
N VAL A 647 -3.95 2.93 29.26
CA VAL A 647 -5.03 3.74 28.72
C VAL A 647 -4.37 4.80 27.85
N LEU A 648 -4.55 4.70 26.53
CA LEU A 648 -3.86 5.53 25.53
C LEU A 648 -4.89 6.42 24.83
N ASN A 649 -4.61 7.73 24.76
CA ASN A 649 -5.48 8.71 24.12
C ASN A 649 -4.71 9.51 23.07
N ASP A 650 -4.85 9.13 21.80
CA ASP A 650 -4.22 9.83 20.67
C ASP A 650 -5.07 10.99 20.15
N SER A 651 -6.31 11.11 20.63
CA SER A 651 -7.25 12.16 20.21
C SER A 651 -6.82 13.55 20.70
N ALA A 652 -7.33 14.59 20.02
CA ALA A 652 -7.11 15.98 20.39
C ALA A 652 -7.89 16.41 21.65
N GLU A 653 -8.79 15.56 22.15
CA GLU A 653 -9.65 15.85 23.30
C GLU A 653 -9.22 15.04 24.53
N PRO A 654 -9.32 15.60 25.74
CA PRO A 654 -9.09 14.84 26.96
C PRO A 654 -10.10 13.68 27.08
N TRP A 655 -9.66 12.59 27.69
CA TRP A 655 -10.47 11.41 27.93
C TRP A 655 -10.65 11.17 29.44
N GLY A 656 -11.87 11.40 29.92
CA GLY A 656 -12.27 11.14 31.30
C GLY A 656 -13.42 10.14 31.36
N GLY A 657 -13.49 9.37 32.45
CA GLY A 657 -14.54 8.38 32.63
C GLY A 657 -14.20 7.32 33.67
N VAL A 658 -14.99 6.25 33.69
CA VAL A 658 -14.75 5.08 34.54
C VAL A 658 -14.65 3.87 33.62
N ILE A 659 -13.54 3.13 33.71
CA ILE A 659 -13.36 1.85 33.01
C ILE A 659 -13.69 0.74 34.00
N GLY A 660 -14.70 -0.07 33.68
CA GLY A 660 -14.89 -1.35 34.36
C GLY A 660 -13.98 -2.43 33.81
N PHE A 661 -13.46 -3.31 34.68
CA PHE A 661 -12.87 -4.57 34.24
C PHE A 661 -13.16 -5.70 35.22
N TRP A 662 -13.15 -6.91 34.67
CA TRP A 662 -13.55 -8.13 35.34
C TRP A 662 -12.45 -9.18 35.24
N LYS A 663 -12.28 -9.91 36.34
CA LYS A 663 -11.49 -11.13 36.39
C LYS A 663 -12.43 -12.32 36.30
N CYS A 664 -12.22 -13.18 35.32
CA CYS A 664 -13.11 -14.26 34.96
C CYS A 664 -12.40 -15.61 34.96
N THR A 665 -13.10 -16.68 35.34
CA THR A 665 -12.64 -18.07 35.12
C THR A 665 -12.90 -18.50 33.67
N ALA A 666 -12.33 -19.64 33.24
CA ALA A 666 -12.59 -20.21 31.91
C ALA A 666 -14.09 -20.48 31.62
N GLU A 667 -14.92 -20.71 32.64
CA GLU A 667 -16.37 -20.85 32.48
C GLU A 667 -17.09 -19.49 32.35
N GLY A 668 -16.37 -18.38 32.43
CA GLY A 668 -16.89 -17.02 32.36
C GLY A 668 -17.48 -16.51 33.68
N ARG A 669 -17.21 -17.18 34.81
CA ARG A 669 -17.63 -16.68 36.12
C ARG A 669 -16.78 -15.48 36.51
N ILE A 670 -17.42 -14.36 36.80
CA ILE A 670 -16.76 -13.17 37.35
C ILE A 670 -16.37 -13.45 38.80
N VAL A 671 -15.06 -13.55 39.06
CA VAL A 671 -14.47 -13.77 40.39
C VAL A 671 -13.88 -12.50 41.00
N GLY A 672 -13.68 -11.46 40.19
CA GLY A 672 -13.22 -10.14 40.63
C GLY A 672 -13.74 -9.02 39.75
N ARG A 673 -13.91 -7.83 40.32
CA ARG A 673 -14.38 -6.63 39.61
C ARG A 673 -13.62 -5.41 40.12
N ALA A 674 -13.27 -4.52 39.21
CA ALA A 674 -12.68 -3.23 39.55
C ALA A 674 -13.22 -2.13 38.63
N LEU A 675 -13.19 -0.91 39.15
CA LEU A 675 -13.52 0.32 38.42
C LEU A 675 -12.30 1.23 38.48
N LEU A 676 -11.82 1.67 37.34
CA LEU A 676 -10.73 2.63 37.22
C LEU A 676 -11.28 3.97 36.76
N THR A 677 -11.18 4.99 37.62
CA THR A 677 -11.45 6.36 37.19
C THR A 677 -10.26 6.89 36.41
N ILE A 678 -10.48 7.34 35.18
CA ILE A 678 -9.44 7.88 34.31
C ILE A 678 -9.62 9.37 34.05
N GLY A 679 -8.49 10.04 33.85
CA GLY A 679 -8.39 11.42 33.38
C GLY A 679 -7.10 11.57 32.58
N VAL A 680 -7.16 11.23 31.30
CA VAL A 680 -6.03 11.25 30.37
C VAL A 680 -6.13 12.52 29.53
N ARG A 681 -5.04 13.29 29.42
CA ARG A 681 -5.02 14.48 28.56
C ARG A 681 -5.10 14.07 27.09
N ALA A 682 -5.35 15.03 26.21
CA ALA A 682 -5.16 14.82 24.78
C ALA A 682 -3.72 14.38 24.50
N ARG A 683 -3.54 13.35 23.65
CA ARG A 683 -2.23 12.84 23.23
C ARG A 683 -1.33 12.45 24.40
N ASP A 684 -1.92 11.74 25.36
CA ASP A 684 -1.29 11.34 26.61
C ASP A 684 -1.73 9.91 26.97
N ARG A 685 -1.16 9.38 28.04
CA ARG A 685 -1.46 8.03 28.53
C ARG A 685 -1.53 7.95 30.04
N ALA A 686 -2.17 6.90 30.52
CA ALA A 686 -2.11 6.47 31.91
C ALA A 686 -1.84 4.97 31.99
N GLU A 687 -1.25 4.52 33.09
CA GLU A 687 -1.08 3.10 33.37
C GLU A 687 -1.48 2.77 34.82
N LEU A 688 -1.95 1.54 35.00
CA LEU A 688 -2.28 0.95 36.29
C LEU A 688 -1.66 -0.45 36.35
N VAL A 689 -0.81 -0.69 37.34
CA VAL A 689 -0.31 -2.04 37.63
C VAL A 689 -1.40 -2.83 38.37
N ILE A 690 -1.63 -4.06 37.93
CA ILE A 690 -2.55 -5.03 38.52
C ILE A 690 -1.71 -6.16 39.10
N ASP A 691 -1.60 -6.22 40.42
CA ASP A 691 -0.78 -7.17 41.17
C ASP A 691 -1.57 -7.90 42.27
N GLY A 692 -0.90 -8.84 42.95
CA GLY A 692 -1.46 -9.60 44.06
C GLY A 692 -2.73 -10.38 43.68
N GLU A 693 -3.75 -10.37 44.54
CA GLU A 693 -5.00 -11.10 44.31
C GLU A 693 -5.84 -10.53 43.13
N ALA A 694 -5.56 -9.30 42.70
CA ALA A 694 -6.25 -8.68 41.56
C ALA A 694 -5.73 -9.18 40.21
N ALA A 695 -4.48 -9.65 40.14
CA ALA A 695 -3.92 -10.28 38.96
C ALA A 695 -4.64 -11.61 38.65
N PRO A 696 -4.76 -11.99 37.36
CA PRO A 696 -5.34 -13.25 36.96
C PRO A 696 -4.40 -14.42 37.29
N GLY A 697 -4.93 -15.42 37.99
CA GLY A 697 -4.24 -16.69 38.20
C GLY A 697 -4.32 -17.60 36.97
N PRO A 698 -3.61 -18.75 36.96
CA PRO A 698 -3.62 -19.68 35.84
C PRO A 698 -5.03 -20.18 35.48
N GLY A 699 -5.46 -19.99 34.23
CA GLY A 699 -6.81 -20.33 33.75
C GLY A 699 -7.87 -19.25 34.03
N GLU A 700 -7.46 -18.11 34.60
CA GLU A 700 -8.27 -16.90 34.66
C GLU A 700 -7.89 -15.94 33.52
N PHE A 701 -8.79 -15.01 33.20
CA PHE A 701 -8.56 -13.94 32.25
C PHE A 701 -9.14 -12.62 32.73
N LEU A 702 -8.58 -11.51 32.23
CA LEU A 702 -9.11 -10.17 32.42
C LEU A 702 -9.85 -9.72 31.18
N VAL A 703 -10.90 -8.95 31.38
CA VAL A 703 -11.69 -8.38 30.31
C VAL A 703 -12.30 -7.04 30.73
N THR A 704 -12.24 -6.03 29.86
CA THR A 704 -12.87 -4.73 30.13
C THR A 704 -14.38 -4.78 29.91
N GLY A 705 -15.03 -3.77 30.50
CA GLY A 705 -16.36 -3.28 30.25
C GLY A 705 -16.76 -3.23 28.79
N ARG A 706 -18.07 -3.19 28.54
CA ARG A 706 -18.60 -2.62 27.29
C ARG A 706 -18.59 -1.11 27.45
N GLU A 707 -17.58 -0.51 26.85
CA GLU A 707 -17.31 0.92 26.91
C GLU A 707 -17.25 1.48 25.48
N GLU A 708 -17.09 2.79 25.33
CA GLU A 708 -16.99 3.46 24.01
C GLU A 708 -15.64 3.26 23.31
N PHE A 709 -14.89 2.21 23.66
CA PHE A 709 -13.58 1.89 23.10
C PHE A 709 -13.44 0.37 22.87
N PRO A 710 -12.46 -0.06 22.04
CA PRO A 710 -12.24 -1.47 21.77
C PRO A 710 -11.96 -2.29 23.02
N ARG A 711 -12.65 -3.41 23.17
CA ARG A 711 -12.57 -4.25 24.37
C ARG A 711 -11.17 -4.83 24.54
N ALA A 712 -10.59 -4.66 25.73
CA ALA A 712 -9.30 -5.24 26.09
C ALA A 712 -9.48 -6.59 26.78
N THR A 713 -8.61 -7.54 26.48
CA THR A 713 -8.59 -8.87 27.10
C THR A 713 -7.16 -9.30 27.43
N TRP A 714 -7.01 -10.12 28.46
CA TRP A 714 -5.74 -10.75 28.83
C TRP A 714 -5.99 -12.16 29.32
N PHE A 715 -5.35 -13.15 28.71
CA PHE A 715 -5.49 -14.55 29.06
C PHE A 715 -4.18 -15.07 29.65
N THR A 716 -4.26 -15.93 30.66
CA THR A 716 -3.08 -16.52 31.32
C THR A 716 -2.60 -17.80 30.67
N LYS A 717 -3.36 -18.33 29.70
CA LYS A 717 -3.01 -19.49 28.89
C LYS A 717 -3.55 -19.32 27.47
N GLU A 718 -3.00 -20.13 26.57
CA GLU A 718 -3.50 -20.27 25.21
C GLU A 718 -4.85 -20.99 25.15
N ASP A 719 -5.63 -20.75 24.10
CA ASP A 719 -7.01 -21.25 24.01
C ASP A 719 -7.09 -22.78 24.06
N LYS A 720 -6.10 -23.47 23.48
CA LYS A 720 -5.99 -24.94 23.56
C LYS A 720 -5.81 -25.46 25.00
N ASP A 721 -5.31 -24.63 25.91
CA ASP A 721 -4.97 -24.98 27.29
C ASP A 721 -5.90 -24.32 28.33
N MET A 722 -6.81 -23.45 27.90
CA MET A 722 -7.76 -22.75 28.78
C MET A 722 -8.87 -23.66 29.31
N GLY A 723 -9.16 -24.79 28.64
CA GLY A 723 -10.23 -25.70 29.05
C GLY A 723 -11.62 -25.07 28.91
N TRP A 724 -11.84 -24.32 27.83
CA TRP A 724 -13.10 -23.64 27.56
C TRP A 724 -14.30 -24.61 27.63
N ALA A 725 -15.39 -24.15 28.24
CA ALA A 725 -16.68 -24.79 28.04
C ALA A 725 -17.06 -24.68 26.55
N PRO A 726 -17.74 -25.70 25.97
CA PRO A 726 -18.25 -25.59 24.60
C PRO A 726 -19.08 -24.31 24.41
N ALA A 727 -19.00 -23.71 23.23
CA ALA A 727 -19.77 -22.52 22.89
C ALA A 727 -21.27 -22.82 23.01
N ALA A 728 -21.95 -22.06 23.87
CA ALA A 728 -23.38 -22.13 24.11
C ALA A 728 -23.93 -20.72 24.05
N PHE A 729 -24.93 -20.49 23.20
CA PHE A 729 -25.48 -19.18 22.93
C PHE A 729 -26.88 -19.28 22.33
N THR A 730 -27.63 -18.18 22.44
CA THR A 730 -28.79 -17.93 21.58
C THR A 730 -28.42 -16.91 20.53
N ALA A 731 -28.95 -17.07 19.32
CA ALA A 731 -28.76 -16.13 18.23
C ALA A 731 -30.08 -15.87 17.52
N GLU A 732 -30.38 -14.60 17.29
CA GLU A 732 -31.62 -14.15 16.65
C GLU A 732 -31.31 -13.17 15.52
N THR A 733 -32.11 -13.19 14.47
CA THR A 733 -31.98 -12.28 13.33
C THR A 733 -33.16 -11.31 13.25
N ALA A 734 -32.88 -10.08 12.85
CA ALA A 734 -33.88 -9.06 12.58
C ALA A 734 -33.50 -8.28 11.32
N LEU A 735 -34.47 -8.02 10.44
CA LEU A 735 -34.26 -7.13 9.31
C LEU A 735 -34.00 -5.72 9.81
N VAL A 736 -33.00 -5.06 9.24
CA VAL A 736 -32.65 -3.67 9.49
C VAL A 736 -32.48 -2.94 8.16
N ASP A 737 -32.35 -1.62 8.22
CA ASP A 737 -32.10 -0.85 7.00
C ASP A 737 -30.78 -1.32 6.35
N GLY A 738 -30.86 -1.66 5.06
CA GLY A 738 -29.73 -2.17 4.28
C GLY A 738 -29.23 -3.58 4.63
N GLY A 739 -29.91 -4.36 5.48
CA GLY A 739 -29.40 -5.69 5.83
C GLY A 739 -30.11 -6.45 6.95
N VAL A 740 -29.32 -7.25 7.69
CA VAL A 740 -29.80 -8.12 8.79
C VAL A 740 -28.95 -7.91 10.03
N ALA A 741 -29.58 -7.63 11.17
CA ALA A 741 -28.95 -7.65 12.47
C ALA A 741 -28.97 -9.08 13.05
N VAL A 742 -27.81 -9.58 13.49
CA VAL A 742 -27.63 -10.87 14.17
C VAL A 742 -27.26 -10.60 15.62
N THR A 743 -28.16 -10.90 16.54
CA THR A 743 -27.96 -10.68 17.98
C THR A 743 -27.60 -12.00 18.66
N VAL A 744 -26.38 -12.11 19.17
CA VAL A 744 -25.83 -13.29 19.83
C VAL A 744 -25.75 -13.02 21.33
N THR A 745 -26.42 -13.85 22.13
CA THR A 745 -26.35 -13.82 23.60
C THR A 745 -25.60 -15.04 24.12
N ALA A 746 -24.52 -14.78 24.86
CA ALA A 746 -23.62 -15.80 25.37
C ALA A 746 -24.21 -16.52 26.60
N GLU A 747 -24.24 -17.85 26.58
CA GLU A 747 -24.56 -18.71 27.74
C GLU A 747 -23.30 -19.32 28.36
N SER A 748 -22.27 -19.55 27.55
CA SER A 748 -20.88 -19.80 27.95
C SER A 748 -19.98 -18.66 27.48
N VAL A 749 -18.67 -18.69 27.76
CA VAL A 749 -17.74 -17.75 27.13
C VAL A 749 -17.77 -18.00 25.62
N LEU A 750 -17.94 -16.96 24.81
CA LEU A 750 -17.76 -17.04 23.36
C LEU A 750 -16.49 -16.28 23.00
N ARG A 751 -15.47 -17.01 22.56
CA ARG A 751 -14.15 -16.43 22.26
C ARG A 751 -14.05 -16.05 20.78
N ASP A 752 -13.76 -14.77 20.53
CA ASP A 752 -13.55 -14.15 19.21
C ASP A 752 -14.63 -14.49 18.17
N VAL A 753 -15.89 -14.21 18.52
CA VAL A 753 -17.04 -14.42 17.64
C VAL A 753 -16.87 -13.66 16.32
N CYS A 754 -16.96 -14.41 15.22
CA CYS A 754 -16.91 -13.92 13.84
C CYS A 754 -18.12 -14.41 13.05
N LEU A 755 -18.52 -13.63 12.05
CA LEU A 755 -19.61 -13.95 11.14
C LEU A 755 -19.10 -13.93 9.69
N PHE A 756 -19.05 -15.09 9.05
CA PHE A 756 -18.57 -15.28 7.68
C PHE A 756 -19.74 -15.22 6.69
N ALA A 757 -20.38 -14.06 6.60
CA ALA A 757 -21.55 -13.85 5.73
C ALA A 757 -21.23 -14.01 4.24
N ASP A 758 -19.97 -13.88 3.85
CA ASP A 758 -19.48 -14.09 2.48
C ASP A 758 -19.69 -15.53 1.96
N ARG A 759 -19.98 -16.48 2.87
CA ARG A 759 -20.43 -17.84 2.53
C ARG A 759 -21.82 -17.90 1.92
N LEU A 760 -22.66 -16.91 2.20
CA LEU A 760 -24.05 -16.84 1.76
C LEU A 760 -24.23 -15.88 0.59
N ASP A 761 -23.48 -14.78 0.60
CA ASP A 761 -23.44 -13.79 -0.46
C ASP A 761 -22.01 -13.21 -0.52
N PRO A 762 -21.25 -13.41 -1.62
CA PRO A 762 -19.87 -12.93 -1.76
C PRO A 762 -19.65 -11.46 -1.42
N ASP A 763 -20.67 -10.60 -1.59
CA ASP A 763 -20.55 -9.16 -1.37
C ASP A 763 -21.06 -8.73 0.03
N ALA A 764 -21.45 -9.68 0.89
CA ALA A 764 -21.91 -9.38 2.23
C ALA A 764 -20.78 -8.84 3.13
N VAL A 765 -21.07 -7.75 3.83
CA VAL A 765 -20.15 -7.10 4.78
C VAL A 765 -20.73 -7.14 6.18
N VAL A 766 -19.87 -7.35 7.19
CA VAL A 766 -20.24 -7.34 8.61
C VAL A 766 -19.63 -6.11 9.29
N ASP A 767 -20.33 -5.52 10.26
CA ASP A 767 -19.85 -4.32 10.95
C ASP A 767 -18.76 -4.58 12.03
N LYS A 768 -18.63 -5.82 12.52
CA LYS A 768 -17.62 -6.21 13.51
C LYS A 768 -17.27 -7.70 13.43
N ALA A 769 -16.09 -8.03 13.95
CA ALA A 769 -15.59 -9.39 14.10
C ALA A 769 -14.75 -9.49 15.39
N LEU A 770 -14.32 -10.70 15.76
CA LEU A 770 -13.43 -10.98 16.89
C LEU A 770 -14.00 -10.54 18.25
N VAL A 771 -15.31 -10.69 18.43
CA VAL A 771 -15.98 -10.24 19.67
C VAL A 771 -15.92 -11.33 20.73
N THR A 772 -15.28 -11.05 21.86
CA THR A 772 -15.33 -11.95 23.02
C THR A 772 -16.45 -11.56 23.98
N LEU A 773 -17.27 -12.55 24.35
CA LEU A 773 -18.41 -12.42 25.26
C LEU A 773 -18.28 -13.36 26.46
N ILE A 774 -18.67 -12.87 27.63
CA ILE A 774 -18.86 -13.71 28.83
C ILE A 774 -20.35 -14.03 29.03
N PRO A 775 -20.71 -15.07 29.80
CA PRO A 775 -22.11 -15.46 30.00
C PRO A 775 -23.02 -14.31 30.43
N GLY A 776 -24.14 -14.17 29.74
CA GLY A 776 -25.15 -13.11 29.93
C GLY A 776 -24.91 -11.85 29.10
N GLU A 777 -23.80 -11.74 28.37
CA GLU A 777 -23.57 -10.63 27.46
C GLU A 777 -24.15 -10.89 26.06
N THR A 778 -24.57 -9.81 25.39
CA THR A 778 -25.24 -9.88 24.07
C THR A 778 -24.58 -8.96 23.07
N ALA A 779 -24.02 -9.43 21.96
CA ALA A 779 -23.54 -8.57 20.86
C ALA A 779 -24.46 -8.64 19.65
N THR A 780 -24.66 -7.50 18.99
CA THR A 780 -25.37 -7.43 17.71
C THR A 780 -24.38 -7.12 16.59
N PHE A 781 -24.36 -7.96 15.57
CA PHE A 781 -23.62 -7.80 14.32
C PHE A 781 -24.60 -7.34 13.24
N THR A 782 -24.18 -6.40 12.40
CA THR A 782 -24.99 -5.94 11.26
C THR A 782 -24.37 -6.48 9.98
N VAL A 783 -25.15 -7.25 9.21
CA VAL A 783 -24.78 -7.79 7.91
C VAL A 783 -25.45 -6.97 6.83
N THR A 784 -24.66 -6.28 6.02
CA THR A 784 -25.15 -5.55 4.84
C THR A 784 -25.17 -6.49 3.64
N SER A 785 -26.37 -6.87 3.20
CA SER A 785 -26.62 -7.65 1.97
C SER A 785 -28.12 -7.68 1.67
N GLU A 786 -28.50 -7.20 0.49
CA GLU A 786 -29.88 -7.28 0.02
C GLU A 786 -30.32 -8.73 -0.24
N ALA A 787 -29.41 -9.55 -0.78
CA ALA A 787 -29.69 -10.95 -1.09
C ALA A 787 -30.01 -11.76 0.17
N ILE A 788 -29.23 -11.57 1.23
CA ILE A 788 -29.46 -12.23 2.52
C ILE A 788 -30.75 -11.72 3.17
N ALA A 789 -30.97 -10.39 3.18
CA ALA A 789 -32.18 -9.79 3.75
C ALA A 789 -33.48 -10.21 3.04
N ALA A 790 -33.41 -10.47 1.73
CA ALA A 790 -34.55 -10.91 0.93
C ALA A 790 -34.88 -12.41 1.09
N SER A 791 -33.99 -13.21 1.68
CA SER A 791 -34.14 -14.66 1.81
C SER A 791 -34.23 -15.09 3.28
N PRO A 792 -35.39 -15.58 3.75
CA PRO A 792 -35.53 -16.13 5.10
C PRO A 792 -34.57 -17.29 5.38
N GLU A 793 -34.23 -18.09 4.36
CA GLU A 793 -33.29 -19.20 4.47
C GLU A 793 -31.86 -18.69 4.72
N LEU A 794 -31.39 -17.73 3.93
CA LEU A 794 -30.05 -17.13 4.11
C LEU A 794 -29.97 -16.38 5.44
N THR A 795 -31.02 -15.64 5.78
CA THR A 795 -31.13 -14.95 7.07
C THR A 795 -31.03 -15.93 8.25
N ALA A 796 -31.69 -17.10 8.18
CA ALA A 796 -31.58 -18.11 9.23
C ALA A 796 -30.17 -18.71 9.33
N ALA A 797 -29.50 -18.92 8.18
CA ALA A 797 -28.15 -19.47 8.12
C ALA A 797 -27.09 -18.60 8.82
N LEU A 798 -27.33 -17.30 8.98
CA LEU A 798 -26.44 -16.39 9.74
C LEU A 798 -26.23 -16.79 11.21
N THR A 799 -27.11 -17.60 11.78
CA THR A 799 -27.08 -17.99 13.21
C THR A 799 -26.42 -19.35 13.46
N ALA A 800 -25.92 -20.01 12.41
CA ALA A 800 -25.42 -21.37 12.47
C ALA A 800 -23.99 -21.50 11.90
N LYS A 801 -23.33 -22.61 12.25
CA LYS A 801 -22.06 -22.99 11.61
C LYS A 801 -22.29 -23.38 10.13
N PRO A 802 -21.34 -23.10 9.23
CA PRO A 802 -20.03 -22.49 9.48
C PRO A 802 -20.01 -20.96 9.41
N VAL A 803 -21.17 -20.28 9.37
CA VAL A 803 -21.27 -18.82 9.21
C VAL A 803 -20.96 -18.10 10.53
N LEU A 804 -21.64 -18.44 11.61
CA LEU A 804 -21.35 -17.94 12.96
C LEU A 804 -20.33 -18.86 13.63
N ARG A 805 -19.18 -18.31 14.01
CA ARG A 805 -18.05 -19.06 14.58
C ARG A 805 -17.51 -18.43 15.86
N ALA A 806 -17.08 -19.27 16.79
CA ALA A 806 -16.28 -18.93 17.98
C ALA A 806 -15.15 -19.96 18.15
N ILE A 807 -14.10 -19.65 18.92
CA ILE A 807 -12.94 -20.55 19.09
C ILE A 807 -13.30 -21.87 19.77
N ASN A 808 -14.22 -21.81 20.73
CA ASN A 808 -14.64 -22.95 21.55
C ASN A 808 -15.86 -23.72 20.97
N ASP A 809 -16.00 -23.66 19.65
CA ASP A 809 -17.10 -24.24 18.86
C ASP A 809 -17.08 -25.76 18.69
#